data_AF-A0A9N7RCL6-F1
#
_entry.id   AF-A0A9N7RCL6-F1
#
_cell.length_a   1.000
_cell.length_b   1.000
_cell.length_c   1.000
_cell.angle_alpha   90.00
_cell.angle_beta   90.00
_cell.angle_gamma   90.00
#
_symmetry.space_group_name_H-M   'P 1'
#
loop_
_entity.id
_entity.type
_entity.pdbx_description
1 polymer ?
#
loop_
_entity_poly.entity_id
_entity_poly.type
_entity_poly.pdbx_seq_one_letter_code
_entity_poly.pdbx_strand_id
1 'polypeptide(L)'
;MRIRYGAGVYVLVALSILTVGNCRQDWIKLLSKAKGDDDSVGKRWAVLLAGSSGYGNYRHQADVCHAYQILKKGGLKEENIIVFMYDDIAYNPDNPRPGVIINNPSGHDVYHGVPKDYVGDEVTANNFYAVLLGNKTALTGGSGKVVDSSPNDRIFVYYTDHGGPGILGMPTGPYIYADDLNKVLKKKHDSGTYKSLVFYVEACESGSIFEGLLERDLDIYVTTASNAYESSWGTYCPGQYPAPPPEYETCLGDLYSVAWMEDSDVHNLRTETLNQQYQLVKKRTAKDNSYMGSHVMQYGDLNLSAENLFVYMGTDPANDNYTYVDDNSLHPSSEAINQRDADLLHFWHKFRKAPEGSDRKSEAQKQLAEAMAHRAHIDDSFKLIGKLLFGIDKGPQMMISARPAGHPLVDDWNCLKSMVRTFETQCGSLSQYGMKHMRLVANICNAGITKEQMAEASAQACANFPSNPWSSLSRETPLVIGAQGGEPSRTAIIPTPTHVTIVEAINQADPEPTKEVTPAETELGVQTGTAESLEEEKVGLIASIAEKNDQLKVAETEIIGLTSENKRMKSELKDLVDRLAIAEQTAKAKDEQLLRERTEHLATRRDRSEKEAILIRARKSHEKDLARLEEENLNFRKLKYEEGVEVGKNLGKGDEQEDDNAAVDLEMNTCISLRWFIEKVDAALESIGKAMLEIIENEDEEIVKRAAEEGSDGAGTSTGP
;
A
#
# COMPACT_ATOMS: atom_id res chain seq x y z
N MET A 1 -27.56 78.82 3.78
CA MET A 1 -26.83 79.09 5.04
C MET A 1 -27.11 77.94 6.01
N ARG A 2 -26.09 77.21 6.46
CA ARG A 2 -25.98 76.36 7.66
C ARG A 2 -27.23 75.68 8.29
N ILE A 3 -27.21 74.34 8.27
CA ILE A 3 -27.29 73.43 9.44
C ILE A 3 -28.28 73.75 10.58
N ARG A 4 -29.26 72.85 10.79
CA ARG A 4 -29.41 72.12 12.08
C ARG A 4 -30.21 70.82 11.93
N TYR A 5 -29.61 69.74 12.45
CA TYR A 5 -30.09 68.36 12.44
C TYR A 5 -30.78 68.00 13.76
N GLY A 6 -31.55 66.90 13.74
CA GLY A 6 -31.36 65.78 14.67
C GLY A 6 -31.76 65.97 16.14
N ALA A 7 -32.96 65.47 16.50
CA ALA A 7 -33.30 65.10 17.88
C ALA A 7 -34.42 64.04 17.96
N GLY A 8 -35.41 64.08 17.05
CA GLY A 8 -36.66 63.31 17.21
C GLY A 8 -36.63 61.80 16.92
N VAL A 9 -35.69 61.31 16.12
CA VAL A 9 -35.74 59.91 15.61
C VAL A 9 -34.94 58.92 16.48
N TYR A 10 -33.95 59.39 17.25
CA TYR A 10 -33.10 58.51 18.07
C TYR A 10 -33.76 58.00 19.35
N VAL A 11 -34.83 58.64 19.84
CA VAL A 11 -35.49 58.25 21.10
C VAL A 11 -36.39 57.03 20.93
N LEU A 12 -37.04 56.86 19.78
CA LEU A 12 -37.94 55.72 19.52
C LEU A 12 -37.20 54.42 19.16
N VAL A 13 -35.97 54.51 18.64
CA VAL A 13 -35.13 53.32 18.39
C VAL A 13 -34.45 52.83 19.68
N ALA A 14 -34.13 53.72 20.62
CA ALA A 14 -33.52 53.37 21.90
C ALA A 14 -34.45 52.57 22.84
N LEU A 15 -35.76 52.85 22.82
CA LEU A 15 -36.73 52.18 23.70
C LEU A 15 -37.12 50.75 23.25
N SER A 16 -36.93 50.42 21.97
CA SER A 16 -37.06 49.04 21.46
C SER A 16 -35.82 48.15 21.71
N ILE A 17 -34.69 48.72 22.15
CA ILE A 17 -33.44 47.98 22.39
C ILE A 17 -33.31 47.51 23.85
N LEU A 18 -34.02 48.14 24.80
CA LEU A 18 -33.86 47.87 26.24
C LEU A 18 -34.74 46.73 26.81
N THR A 19 -35.68 46.17 26.04
CA THR A 19 -36.48 44.99 26.48
C THR A 19 -35.97 43.66 25.93
N VAL A 20 -35.03 43.66 24.97
CA VAL A 20 -34.42 42.44 24.40
C VAL A 20 -33.11 42.05 25.10
N GLY A 21 -32.50 42.98 25.86
CA GLY A 21 -31.22 42.76 26.55
C GLY A 21 -31.23 41.65 27.60
N ASN A 22 -32.24 41.60 28.47
CA ASN A 22 -32.26 40.66 29.60
C ASN A 22 -32.80 39.26 29.27
N CYS A 23 -33.49 39.06 28.14
CA CYS A 23 -33.89 37.72 27.73
C CYS A 23 -32.69 36.93 27.13
N ARG A 24 -31.74 37.64 26.50
CA ARG A 24 -30.65 37.02 25.74
C ARG A 24 -29.54 36.43 26.64
N GLN A 25 -29.24 37.04 27.78
CA GLN A 25 -28.19 36.52 28.68
C GLN A 25 -28.62 35.28 29.48
N ASP A 26 -29.88 35.20 29.90
CA ASP A 26 -30.41 33.99 30.55
C ASP A 26 -30.65 32.86 29.54
N TRP A 27 -31.05 33.16 28.30
CA TRP A 27 -31.07 32.16 27.23
C TRP A 27 -29.68 31.65 26.87
N ILE A 28 -28.64 32.51 26.85
CA ILE A 28 -27.26 32.06 26.61
C ILE A 28 -26.75 31.20 27.77
N LYS A 29 -27.11 31.49 29.03
CA LYS A 29 -26.79 30.64 30.19
C LYS A 29 -27.61 29.34 30.26
N LEU A 30 -28.84 29.33 29.75
CA LEU A 30 -29.63 28.10 29.57
C LEU A 30 -29.08 27.26 28.42
N LEU A 31 -28.69 27.86 27.29
CA LEU A 31 -28.08 27.15 26.16
C LEU A 31 -26.67 26.65 26.50
N SER A 32 -25.86 27.39 27.26
CA SER A 32 -24.57 26.92 27.77
C SER A 32 -24.68 25.86 28.88
N LYS A 33 -25.90 25.57 29.36
CA LYS A 33 -26.20 24.55 30.37
C LYS A 33 -27.09 23.42 29.83
N ALA A 34 -27.63 23.60 28.62
CA ALA A 34 -28.36 22.61 27.83
C ALA A 34 -27.51 22.02 26.70
N LYS A 35 -26.38 22.65 26.33
CA LYS A 35 -25.23 21.98 25.72
C LYS A 35 -24.48 21.18 26.80
N GLY A 36 -25.20 20.26 27.43
CA GLY A 36 -24.57 19.16 28.17
C GLY A 36 -23.77 18.30 27.20
N ASP A 37 -22.95 17.41 27.74
CA ASP A 37 -22.16 16.48 26.94
C ASP A 37 -23.02 15.83 25.86
N ASP A 38 -22.49 15.79 24.64
CA ASP A 38 -22.90 14.81 23.62
C ASP A 38 -22.32 13.44 24.05
N ASP A 39 -22.78 13.00 25.22
CA ASP A 39 -22.62 11.67 25.77
C ASP A 39 -23.44 10.74 24.90
N SER A 40 -22.85 10.35 23.77
CA SER A 40 -23.13 9.06 23.17
C SER A 40 -23.16 8.03 24.30
N VAL A 41 -24.24 7.27 24.42
CA VAL A 41 -24.61 6.50 25.64
C VAL A 41 -23.64 5.34 25.99
N GLY A 42 -22.50 5.25 25.30
CA GLY A 42 -21.38 4.36 25.62
C GLY A 42 -20.02 5.05 25.46
N LYS A 43 -18.99 4.38 25.97
CA LYS A 43 -17.61 4.88 25.98
C LYS A 43 -16.94 4.76 24.61
N ARG A 44 -15.93 5.59 24.35
CA ARG A 44 -14.93 5.37 23.31
C ARG A 44 -13.79 4.52 23.85
N TRP A 45 -13.38 3.51 23.09
CA TRP A 45 -12.21 2.66 23.35
C TRP A 45 -11.26 2.69 22.16
N ALA A 46 -9.97 2.52 22.42
CA ALA A 46 -8.98 2.37 21.35
C ALA A 46 -7.98 1.25 21.63
N VAL A 47 -7.54 0.56 20.57
CA VAL A 47 -6.41 -0.38 20.60
C VAL A 47 -5.43 0.02 19.50
N LEU A 48 -4.20 0.37 19.89
CA LEU A 48 -3.14 0.82 18.99
C LEU A 48 -2.02 -0.24 18.99
N LEU A 49 -1.60 -0.71 17.82
CA LEU A 49 -0.61 -1.79 17.68
C LEU A 49 0.45 -1.50 16.62
N ALA A 50 1.71 -1.43 17.05
CA ALA A 50 2.89 -1.46 16.18
C ALA A 50 3.42 -2.90 16.09
N GLY A 51 3.38 -3.51 14.90
CA GLY A 51 3.76 -4.91 14.69
C GLY A 51 5.28 -5.18 14.59
N SER A 52 6.12 -4.14 14.66
CA SER A 52 7.59 -4.23 14.54
C SER A 52 8.37 -3.80 15.77
N SER A 53 9.57 -4.37 15.87
CA SER A 53 10.71 -3.86 16.64
C SER A 53 11.85 -3.42 15.72
N GLY A 54 12.89 -2.82 16.30
CA GLY A 54 14.12 -2.40 15.64
C GLY A 54 14.07 -0.96 15.13
N TYR A 55 15.21 -0.25 15.19
CA TYR A 55 15.28 1.18 14.86
C TYR A 55 15.07 1.51 13.37
N GLY A 56 15.31 0.55 12.46
CA GLY A 56 14.86 0.65 11.06
C GLY A 56 13.34 0.80 10.94
N ASN A 57 12.60 0.22 11.90
CA ASN A 57 11.15 0.27 11.97
C ASN A 57 10.56 1.41 12.82
N TYR A 58 11.33 2.48 13.06
CA TYR A 58 10.93 3.67 13.83
C TYR A 58 9.49 4.15 13.54
N ARG A 59 9.14 4.27 12.26
CA ARG A 59 7.86 4.81 11.78
C ARG A 59 6.62 4.16 12.42
N HIS A 60 6.58 2.85 12.58
CA HIS A 60 5.39 2.16 13.11
C HIS A 60 5.12 2.48 14.59
N GLN A 61 6.17 2.62 15.42
CA GLN A 61 6.00 3.01 16.82
C GLN A 61 5.75 4.52 16.95
N ALA A 62 6.31 5.34 16.05
CA ALA A 62 6.02 6.77 15.97
C ALA A 62 4.56 7.04 15.58
N ASP A 63 4.03 6.26 14.64
CA ASP A 63 2.62 6.28 14.22
C ASP A 63 1.68 5.94 15.39
N VAL A 64 1.94 4.85 16.13
CA VAL A 64 1.15 4.49 17.32
C VAL A 64 1.20 5.58 18.39
N CYS A 65 2.37 6.17 18.61
CA CYS A 65 2.54 7.28 19.54
C CYS A 65 1.72 8.51 19.10
N HIS A 66 1.73 8.86 17.82
CA HIS A 66 0.98 9.99 17.28
C HIS A 66 -0.54 9.76 17.35
N ALA A 67 -1.01 8.56 16.98
CA ALA A 67 -2.40 8.15 17.15
C ALA A 67 -2.87 8.26 18.62
N TYR A 68 -2.03 7.87 19.58
CA TYR A 68 -2.33 8.09 21.01
C TYR A 68 -2.51 9.57 21.36
N GLN A 69 -1.64 10.47 20.86
CA GLN A 69 -1.78 11.90 21.14
C GLN A 69 -3.07 12.47 20.58
N ILE A 70 -3.48 12.10 19.35
CA ILE A 70 -4.76 12.52 18.75
C ILE A 70 -5.94 12.10 19.62
N LEU A 71 -6.00 10.83 20.02
CA LEU A 71 -7.08 10.31 20.87
C LEU A 71 -7.10 10.95 22.27
N LYS A 72 -5.92 11.23 22.84
CA LYS A 72 -5.77 11.88 24.14
C LYS A 72 -6.26 13.33 24.09
N LYS A 73 -5.87 14.11 23.06
CA LYS A 73 -6.39 15.46 22.79
C LYS A 73 -7.90 15.43 22.54
N GLY A 74 -8.39 14.41 21.84
CA GLY A 74 -9.80 14.13 21.58
C GLY A 74 -10.64 13.83 22.83
N GLY A 75 -10.01 13.66 24.00
CA GLY A 75 -10.68 13.41 25.27
C GLY A 75 -10.94 11.94 25.58
N LEU A 76 -10.36 10.99 24.84
CA LEU A 76 -10.36 9.59 25.26
C LEU A 76 -9.54 9.43 26.54
N LYS A 77 -10.08 8.64 27.47
CA LYS A 77 -9.42 8.37 28.75
C LYS A 77 -8.38 7.27 28.60
N GLU A 78 -7.31 7.36 29.36
CA GLU A 78 -6.14 6.47 29.26
C GLU A 78 -6.47 5.02 29.61
N GLU A 79 -7.40 4.80 30.54
CA GLU A 79 -7.93 3.48 30.89
C GLU A 79 -8.65 2.79 29.71
N ASN A 80 -9.08 3.55 28.70
CA ASN A 80 -9.78 3.04 27.52
C ASN A 80 -8.89 2.96 26.27
N ILE A 81 -7.64 3.44 26.31
CA ILE A 81 -6.68 3.32 25.20
C ILE A 81 -5.65 2.25 25.58
N ILE A 82 -5.62 1.15 24.83
CA ILE A 82 -4.67 0.04 25.00
C ILE A 82 -3.55 0.22 23.97
N VAL A 83 -2.30 0.25 24.42
CA VAL A 83 -1.12 0.43 23.53
C VAL A 83 -0.21 -0.80 23.51
N PHE A 84 -0.01 -1.33 22.31
CA PHE A 84 1.00 -2.32 21.98
C PHE A 84 2.10 -1.67 21.15
N MET A 85 3.32 -1.62 21.67
CA MET A 85 4.52 -1.23 20.92
C MET A 85 5.75 -1.84 21.58
N TYR A 86 6.74 -2.24 20.80
CA TYR A 86 7.88 -2.98 21.36
C TYR A 86 8.74 -2.14 22.34
N ASP A 87 8.70 -0.81 22.22
CA ASP A 87 9.32 0.19 23.12
C ASP A 87 10.86 0.26 23.07
N ASP A 88 11.44 -0.12 21.92
CA ASP A 88 12.88 -0.12 21.67
C ASP A 88 13.39 1.06 20.83
N ILE A 89 12.55 2.09 20.63
CA ILE A 89 12.86 3.28 19.81
C ILE A 89 13.32 4.47 20.65
N ALA A 90 12.57 4.84 21.70
CA ALA A 90 12.82 6.07 22.45
C ALA A 90 14.22 6.13 23.09
N TYR A 91 14.72 5.00 23.59
CA TYR A 91 16.04 4.88 24.20
C TYR A 91 17.04 4.06 23.37
N ASN A 92 16.80 3.93 22.06
CA ASN A 92 17.71 3.22 21.16
C ASN A 92 19.07 3.95 21.06
N PRO A 93 20.21 3.25 21.01
CA PRO A 93 21.51 3.88 20.75
C PRO A 93 21.61 4.64 19.42
N ASP A 94 20.83 4.26 18.40
CA ASP A 94 20.74 4.98 17.13
C ASP A 94 19.74 6.17 17.18
N ASN A 95 19.03 6.39 18.30
CA ASN A 95 18.13 7.54 18.47
C ASN A 95 18.92 8.80 18.86
N PRO A 96 18.96 9.85 18.00
CA PRO A 96 19.70 11.07 18.30
C PRO A 96 19.03 11.95 19.36
N ARG A 97 17.79 11.64 19.77
CA ARG A 97 17.03 12.35 20.81
C ARG A 97 16.48 11.35 21.84
N PRO A 98 17.30 10.84 22.77
CA PRO A 98 16.86 9.84 23.75
C PRO A 98 15.66 10.30 24.58
N GLY A 99 14.65 9.44 24.69
CA GLY A 99 13.37 9.71 25.33
C GLY A 99 12.33 10.42 24.46
N VAL A 100 12.62 10.68 23.18
CA VAL A 100 11.73 11.38 22.23
C VAL A 100 11.47 10.53 20.99
N ILE A 101 10.24 10.57 20.48
CA ILE A 101 9.85 10.05 19.15
C ILE A 101 9.06 11.13 18.41
N ILE A 102 9.35 11.35 17.12
CA ILE A 102 8.65 12.34 16.27
C ILE A 102 8.07 11.66 15.04
N ASN A 103 6.82 11.92 14.68
CA ASN A 103 6.16 11.32 13.50
C ASN A 103 6.06 12.27 12.29
N ASN A 104 6.56 13.50 12.42
CA ASN A 104 6.64 14.50 11.35
C ASN A 104 8.00 15.25 11.44
N PRO A 105 8.62 15.66 10.32
CA PRO A 105 9.90 16.39 10.31
C PRO A 105 9.99 17.64 11.18
N SER A 106 8.89 18.37 11.34
CA SER A 106 8.75 19.55 12.21
C SER A 106 7.83 19.28 13.41
N GLY A 107 7.52 18.00 13.68
CA GLY A 107 6.63 17.56 14.73
C GLY A 107 7.22 17.70 16.14
N HIS A 108 6.31 17.67 17.12
CA HIS A 108 6.65 17.58 18.54
C HIS A 108 6.89 16.12 18.95
N ASP A 109 7.38 15.91 20.18
CA ASP A 109 7.48 14.57 20.75
C ASP A 109 6.08 13.94 20.91
N VAL A 110 5.88 12.78 20.30
CA VAL A 110 4.65 12.00 20.41
C VAL A 110 4.77 10.86 21.42
N TYR A 111 5.97 10.55 21.93
CA TYR A 111 6.18 9.46 22.90
C TYR A 111 5.72 9.79 24.32
N HIS A 112 5.76 11.07 24.69
CA HIS A 112 5.44 11.52 26.05
C HIS A 112 4.04 11.07 26.50
N GLY A 113 3.98 10.39 27.64
CA GLY A 113 2.71 9.96 28.24
C GLY A 113 1.98 8.81 27.52
N VAL A 114 2.59 8.18 26.50
CA VAL A 114 2.05 6.98 25.85
C VAL A 114 2.12 5.79 26.81
N PRO A 115 0.99 5.11 27.12
CA PRO A 115 0.97 3.92 27.97
C PRO A 115 1.87 2.80 27.45
N LYS A 116 2.32 1.97 28.38
CA LYS A 116 3.14 0.78 28.13
C LYS A 116 2.34 -0.46 28.53
N ASP A 117 1.21 -0.69 27.85
CA ASP A 117 0.29 -1.77 28.22
C ASP A 117 0.84 -3.15 27.86
N TYR A 118 1.44 -3.26 26.66
CA TYR A 118 2.13 -4.47 26.20
C TYR A 118 3.39 -4.02 25.46
N VAL A 119 4.56 -4.42 25.95
CA VAL A 119 5.88 -4.03 25.41
C VAL A 119 6.82 -5.21 25.27
N GLY A 120 7.86 -5.07 24.45
CA GLY A 120 8.80 -6.16 24.16
C GLY A 120 8.08 -7.46 23.76
N ASP A 121 8.42 -8.55 24.44
CA ASP A 121 7.87 -9.89 24.20
C ASP A 121 6.37 -10.08 24.52
N GLU A 122 5.73 -9.08 25.13
CA GLU A 122 4.29 -9.08 25.40
C GLU A 122 3.48 -8.64 24.17
N VAL A 123 4.13 -8.07 23.15
CA VAL A 123 3.50 -7.67 21.88
C VAL A 123 3.34 -8.91 20.98
N THR A 124 2.29 -9.68 21.28
CA THR A 124 1.95 -10.95 20.61
C THR A 124 0.53 -10.96 20.06
N ALA A 125 0.31 -11.72 18.98
CA ALA A 125 -1.03 -11.91 18.40
C ALA A 125 -2.05 -12.41 19.45
N ASN A 126 -1.63 -13.31 20.34
CA ASN A 126 -2.47 -13.83 21.43
C ASN A 126 -2.94 -12.73 22.38
N ASN A 127 -2.04 -11.85 22.84
CA ASN A 127 -2.41 -10.73 23.71
C ASN A 127 -3.33 -9.73 22.98
N PHE A 128 -3.05 -9.45 21.70
CA PHE A 128 -3.92 -8.59 20.88
C PHE A 128 -5.35 -9.15 20.75
N TYR A 129 -5.49 -10.44 20.42
CA TYR A 129 -6.79 -11.11 20.35
C TYR A 129 -7.51 -11.14 21.70
N ALA A 130 -6.78 -11.39 22.80
CA ALA A 130 -7.32 -11.36 24.15
C ALA A 130 -7.81 -9.95 24.55
N VAL A 131 -7.07 -8.90 24.18
CA VAL A 131 -7.45 -7.49 24.37
C VAL A 131 -8.74 -7.15 23.64
N LEU A 132 -8.84 -7.47 22.34
CA LEU A 132 -10.05 -7.21 21.53
C LEU A 132 -11.29 -7.89 22.14
N LEU A 133 -11.12 -9.13 22.61
CA LEU A 133 -12.19 -9.92 23.23
C LEU A 133 -12.48 -9.58 24.71
N GLY A 134 -11.79 -8.60 25.31
CA GLY A 134 -11.96 -8.25 26.72
C GLY A 134 -11.48 -9.33 27.71
N ASN A 135 -10.73 -10.34 27.24
CA ASN A 135 -10.41 -11.54 28.00
C ASN A 135 -9.09 -11.44 28.76
N LYS A 136 -9.13 -10.84 29.96
CA LYS A 136 -7.99 -10.73 30.89
C LYS A 136 -7.33 -12.07 31.24
N THR A 137 -8.06 -13.19 31.18
CA THR A 137 -7.53 -14.52 31.56
C THR A 137 -6.72 -15.20 30.47
N ALA A 138 -6.78 -14.71 29.22
CA ALA A 138 -5.99 -15.23 28.10
C ALA A 138 -4.68 -14.46 27.86
N LEU A 139 -4.40 -13.43 28.66
CA LEU A 139 -3.19 -12.62 28.55
C LEU A 139 -1.96 -13.35 29.09
N THR A 140 -0.84 -13.18 28.39
CA THR A 140 0.49 -13.59 28.82
C THR A 140 1.35 -12.33 28.96
N GLY A 141 1.38 -11.75 30.17
CA GLY A 141 2.07 -10.48 30.47
C GLY A 141 1.20 -9.24 30.27
N GLY A 142 1.83 -8.07 30.36
CA GLY A 142 1.27 -6.75 30.16
C GLY A 142 0.57 -6.15 31.38
N SER A 143 0.01 -4.96 31.20
CA SER A 143 -0.72 -4.20 32.22
C SER A 143 -2.06 -4.85 32.64
N GLY A 144 -2.55 -5.84 31.87
CA GLY A 144 -3.87 -6.42 32.04
C GLY A 144 -5.02 -5.57 31.49
N LYS A 145 -4.73 -4.44 30.83
CA LYS A 145 -5.74 -3.58 30.19
C LYS A 145 -6.28 -4.25 28.92
N VAL A 146 -7.60 -4.32 28.78
CA VAL A 146 -8.32 -4.94 27.66
C VAL A 146 -9.55 -4.11 27.29
N VAL A 147 -10.17 -4.40 26.15
CA VAL A 147 -11.42 -3.74 25.71
C VAL A 147 -12.63 -4.34 26.44
N ASP A 148 -12.81 -3.93 27.70
CA ASP A 148 -13.90 -4.30 28.62
C ASP A 148 -15.16 -3.43 28.33
N SER A 149 -15.63 -3.52 27.08
CA SER A 149 -16.61 -2.60 26.47
C SER A 149 -18.06 -3.07 26.60
N SER A 150 -18.99 -2.11 26.53
CA SER A 150 -20.45 -2.33 26.62
C SER A 150 -21.15 -2.26 25.24
N PRO A 151 -22.39 -2.75 25.09
CA PRO A 151 -23.13 -2.73 23.81
C PRO A 151 -23.34 -1.34 23.19
N ASN A 152 -23.20 -0.24 23.95
CA ASN A 152 -23.30 1.13 23.42
C ASN A 152 -21.93 1.75 23.09
N ASP A 153 -20.84 1.09 23.47
CA ASP A 153 -19.48 1.61 23.33
C ASP A 153 -18.99 1.52 21.89
N ARG A 154 -18.08 2.41 21.49
CA ARG A 154 -17.46 2.41 20.16
C ARG A 154 -15.97 2.12 20.28
N ILE A 155 -15.44 1.32 19.34
CA ILE A 155 -14.06 0.85 19.37
C ILE A 155 -13.33 1.38 18.13
N PHE A 156 -12.16 1.99 18.33
CA PHE A 156 -11.20 2.29 17.27
C PHE A 156 -10.00 1.35 17.39
N VAL A 157 -9.66 0.65 16.32
CA VAL A 157 -8.47 -0.22 16.26
C VAL A 157 -7.54 0.34 15.19
N TYR A 158 -6.27 0.53 15.54
CA TYR A 158 -5.25 0.99 14.62
C TYR A 158 -4.05 0.07 14.66
N TYR A 159 -3.69 -0.46 13.50
CA TYR A 159 -2.52 -1.29 13.28
C TYR A 159 -1.57 -0.59 12.31
N THR A 160 -0.26 -0.65 12.60
CA THR A 160 0.81 -0.20 11.71
C THR A 160 2.00 -1.16 11.79
N ASP A 161 2.30 -1.83 10.68
CA ASP A 161 3.55 -2.58 10.48
C ASP A 161 3.76 -2.92 8.98
N HIS A 162 4.79 -3.70 8.69
CA HIS A 162 4.81 -4.61 7.54
C HIS A 162 3.60 -5.55 7.50
N GLY A 163 3.22 -5.91 6.28
CA GLY A 163 2.29 -7.01 6.00
C GLY A 163 2.81 -7.96 4.93
N GLY A 164 1.96 -8.90 4.56
CA GLY A 164 2.08 -9.75 3.39
C GLY A 164 0.69 -10.26 2.99
N PRO A 165 0.55 -10.95 1.86
CA PRO A 165 -0.72 -11.55 1.48
C PRO A 165 -1.29 -12.43 2.61
N GLY A 166 -2.42 -12.02 3.20
CA GLY A 166 -3.14 -12.73 4.25
C GLY A 166 -2.47 -12.72 5.63
N ILE A 167 -1.44 -11.89 5.85
CA ILE A 167 -0.63 -11.90 7.07
C ILE A 167 -0.19 -10.49 7.51
N LEU A 168 -0.21 -10.24 8.81
CA LEU A 168 0.25 -9.00 9.46
C LEU A 168 1.39 -9.32 10.44
N GLY A 169 2.46 -8.52 10.39
CA GLY A 169 3.65 -8.69 11.23
C GLY A 169 3.38 -8.60 12.75
N MET A 170 4.31 -9.18 13.52
CA MET A 170 4.35 -9.15 14.99
C MET A 170 5.82 -9.24 15.45
N PRO A 171 6.22 -8.48 16.49
CA PRO A 171 7.60 -8.41 16.93
C PRO A 171 7.95 -9.58 17.87
N THR A 172 6.95 -10.25 18.46
CA THR A 172 7.11 -11.52 19.19
C THR A 172 5.96 -12.49 18.91
N GLY A 173 6.29 -13.78 18.81
CA GLY A 173 5.33 -14.85 18.52
C GLY A 173 4.89 -14.90 17.05
N PRO A 174 3.92 -15.78 16.71
CA PRO A 174 3.46 -15.91 15.34
C PRO A 174 2.80 -14.61 14.86
N TYR A 175 2.97 -14.34 13.57
CA TYR A 175 2.27 -13.29 12.85
C TYR A 175 0.74 -13.46 12.91
N ILE A 176 0.02 -12.35 12.77
CA ILE A 176 -1.44 -12.33 12.71
C ILE A 176 -1.86 -12.85 11.33
N TYR A 177 -2.52 -14.00 11.27
CA TYR A 177 -3.16 -14.50 10.05
C TYR A 177 -4.57 -13.92 9.91
N ALA A 178 -4.95 -13.61 8.67
CA ALA A 178 -6.22 -12.96 8.38
C ALA A 178 -7.45 -13.76 8.86
N ASP A 179 -7.45 -15.09 8.73
CA ASP A 179 -8.57 -15.91 9.20
C ASP A 179 -8.73 -15.88 10.73
N ASP A 180 -7.62 -15.86 11.49
CA ASP A 180 -7.67 -15.78 12.94
C ASP A 180 -8.16 -14.40 13.39
N LEU A 181 -7.74 -13.32 12.72
CA LEU A 181 -8.23 -11.97 13.00
C LEU A 181 -9.73 -11.83 12.70
N ASN A 182 -10.21 -12.28 11.54
CA ASN A 182 -11.63 -12.19 11.19
C ASN A 182 -12.50 -13.05 12.11
N LYS A 183 -12.03 -14.24 12.54
CA LYS A 183 -12.70 -15.04 13.60
C LYS A 183 -12.77 -14.30 14.93
N VAL A 184 -11.73 -13.56 15.31
CA VAL A 184 -11.70 -12.75 16.55
C VAL A 184 -12.68 -11.58 16.44
N LEU A 185 -12.71 -10.88 15.31
CA LEU A 185 -13.66 -9.79 15.03
C LEU A 185 -15.12 -10.29 15.06
N LYS A 186 -15.41 -11.42 14.40
CA LYS A 186 -16.73 -12.06 14.47
C LYS A 186 -17.11 -12.46 15.89
N LYS A 187 -16.21 -13.12 16.63
CA LYS A 187 -16.45 -13.47 18.04
C LYS A 187 -16.65 -12.23 18.94
N LYS A 188 -16.01 -11.11 18.62
CA LYS A 188 -16.26 -9.82 19.29
C LYS A 188 -17.66 -9.32 18.95
N HIS A 189 -18.12 -9.41 17.70
CA HIS A 189 -19.50 -9.10 17.31
C HIS A 189 -20.52 -9.99 18.03
N ASP A 190 -20.35 -11.32 17.97
CA ASP A 190 -21.24 -12.32 18.60
C ASP A 190 -21.42 -12.10 20.13
N SER A 191 -20.46 -11.43 20.78
CA SER A 191 -20.54 -11.07 22.20
C SER A 191 -21.47 -9.88 22.51
N GLY A 192 -21.87 -9.10 21.50
CA GLY A 192 -22.69 -7.90 21.64
C GLY A 192 -22.04 -6.77 22.46
N THR A 193 -20.71 -6.74 22.58
CA THR A 193 -19.99 -5.83 23.51
C THR A 193 -19.55 -4.50 22.88
N TYR A 194 -20.14 -4.08 21.78
CA TYR A 194 -19.93 -2.76 21.17
C TYR A 194 -21.11 -2.39 20.27
N LYS A 195 -21.24 -1.10 19.95
CA LYS A 195 -22.22 -0.55 19.00
C LYS A 195 -21.68 -0.53 17.57
N SER A 196 -20.42 -0.14 17.42
CA SER A 196 -19.70 -0.18 16.14
C SER A 196 -18.17 -0.13 16.36
N LEU A 197 -17.42 -0.65 15.40
CA LEU A 197 -15.96 -0.72 15.44
C LEU A 197 -15.37 -0.17 14.13
N VAL A 198 -14.32 0.65 14.24
CA VAL A 198 -13.52 1.12 13.10
C VAL A 198 -12.12 0.50 13.20
N PHE A 199 -11.61 -0.06 12.10
CA PHE A 199 -10.27 -0.64 12.05
C PHE A 199 -9.45 0.03 10.92
N TYR A 200 -8.37 0.71 11.27
CA TYR A 200 -7.40 1.27 10.33
C TYR A 200 -6.15 0.39 10.29
N VAL A 201 -5.67 0.04 9.09
CA VAL A 201 -4.53 -0.88 8.89
C VAL A 201 -3.52 -0.29 7.92
N GLU A 202 -2.40 0.19 8.47
CA GLU A 202 -1.17 0.44 7.73
C GLU A 202 -0.37 -0.85 7.61
N ALA A 203 -0.29 -1.39 6.39
CA ALA A 203 0.62 -2.49 6.02
C ALA A 203 0.62 -2.78 4.51
N CYS A 204 1.73 -3.37 4.03
CA CYS A 204 1.79 -4.04 2.72
C CYS A 204 0.67 -5.08 2.54
N GLU A 205 0.07 -5.10 1.36
CA GLU A 205 -1.03 -5.98 0.96
C GLU A 205 -2.23 -6.02 1.97
N SER A 206 -2.43 -4.95 2.74
CA SER A 206 -3.37 -4.90 3.87
C SER A 206 -4.83 -5.20 3.50
N GLY A 207 -5.25 -4.93 2.25
CA GLY A 207 -6.56 -5.35 1.75
C GLY A 207 -6.80 -6.86 1.82
N SER A 208 -5.76 -7.68 1.66
CA SER A 208 -5.83 -9.15 1.70
C SER A 208 -6.17 -9.73 3.08
N ILE A 209 -6.19 -8.88 4.11
CA ILE A 209 -6.59 -9.26 5.48
C ILE A 209 -8.12 -9.33 5.62
N PHE A 210 -8.88 -8.67 4.74
CA PHE A 210 -10.34 -8.56 4.84
C PHE A 210 -11.07 -8.98 3.55
N GLU A 211 -10.41 -8.89 2.40
CA GLU A 211 -10.98 -9.29 1.11
C GLU A 211 -11.43 -10.76 1.11
N GLY A 212 -12.72 -10.98 0.86
CA GLY A 212 -13.35 -12.31 0.89
C GLY A 212 -13.44 -12.97 2.28
N LEU A 213 -13.17 -12.24 3.37
CA LEU A 213 -13.18 -12.75 4.75
C LEU A 213 -14.10 -11.97 5.69
N LEU A 214 -14.14 -10.63 5.58
CA LEU A 214 -14.90 -9.80 6.50
C LEU A 214 -16.38 -9.74 6.12
N GLU A 215 -17.23 -10.25 7.01
CA GLU A 215 -18.69 -10.18 6.90
C GLU A 215 -19.17 -8.72 7.06
N ARG A 216 -20.21 -8.31 6.31
CA ARG A 216 -20.65 -6.91 6.22
C ARG A 216 -21.62 -6.48 7.32
N ASP A 217 -22.22 -7.44 8.01
CA ASP A 217 -23.27 -7.28 9.02
C ASP A 217 -22.73 -7.34 10.46
N LEU A 218 -21.43 -7.06 10.65
CA LEU A 218 -20.75 -7.10 11.95
C LEU A 218 -20.70 -5.76 12.69
N ASP A 219 -21.26 -4.67 12.16
CA ASP A 219 -21.03 -3.29 12.66
C ASP A 219 -19.54 -2.89 12.71
N ILE A 220 -18.74 -3.44 11.78
CA ILE A 220 -17.31 -3.18 11.63
C ILE A 220 -17.05 -2.46 10.30
N TYR A 221 -16.41 -1.29 10.36
CA TYR A 221 -15.87 -0.59 9.18
C TYR A 221 -14.35 -0.65 9.18
N VAL A 222 -13.75 -0.94 8.03
CA VAL A 222 -12.30 -1.06 7.89
C VAL A 222 -11.79 -0.17 6.77
N THR A 223 -10.64 0.47 6.97
CA THR A 223 -9.83 1.03 5.88
C THR A 223 -8.41 0.49 5.91
N THR A 224 -7.83 0.23 4.73
CA THR A 224 -6.48 -0.33 4.60
C THR A 224 -5.60 0.58 3.76
N ALA A 225 -4.32 0.71 4.11
CA ALA A 225 -3.35 1.55 3.39
C ALA A 225 -3.12 1.12 1.94
N SER A 226 -3.32 -0.15 1.62
CA SER A 226 -3.17 -0.71 0.29
C SER A 226 -4.23 -1.75 -0.05
N ASN A 227 -4.36 -2.08 -1.34
CA ASN A 227 -5.15 -3.22 -1.80
C ASN A 227 -4.46 -4.56 -1.49
N ALA A 228 -5.07 -5.69 -1.87
CA ALA A 228 -4.53 -7.03 -1.62
C ALA A 228 -3.27 -7.41 -2.42
N TYR A 229 -2.78 -6.52 -3.29
CA TYR A 229 -1.78 -6.82 -4.32
C TYR A 229 -0.49 -6.01 -4.22
N GLU A 230 -0.54 -4.85 -3.57
CA GLU A 230 0.54 -3.86 -3.53
C GLU A 230 1.03 -3.55 -2.10
N SER A 231 2.25 -3.02 -2.04
CA SER A 231 2.86 -2.52 -0.81
C SER A 231 2.23 -1.19 -0.39
N SER A 232 2.25 -0.90 0.92
CA SER A 232 2.19 0.48 1.42
C SER A 232 3.60 1.08 1.51
N TRP A 233 3.68 2.32 2.01
CA TRP A 233 4.84 3.19 1.78
C TRP A 233 5.22 4.00 3.02
N GLY A 234 6.51 3.97 3.38
CA GLY A 234 7.09 4.90 4.35
C GLY A 234 7.30 6.30 3.75
N THR A 235 7.19 7.33 4.58
CA THR A 235 7.46 8.73 4.20
C THR A 235 8.29 9.45 5.27
N TYR A 236 8.61 10.72 5.04
CA TYR A 236 9.52 11.49 5.89
C TYR A 236 10.87 10.77 6.08
N CYS A 237 11.40 10.20 5.00
CA CYS A 237 12.65 9.46 4.99
C CYS A 237 13.86 10.35 4.67
N PRO A 238 15.07 9.98 5.13
CA PRO A 238 16.29 10.71 4.82
C PRO A 238 16.53 10.83 3.29
N GLY A 239 16.62 12.06 2.79
CA GLY A 239 16.83 12.36 1.36
C GLY A 239 15.58 12.77 0.59
N GLN A 240 14.39 12.62 1.17
CA GLN A 240 13.10 13.02 0.56
C GLN A 240 12.74 14.48 0.89
N TYR A 241 11.59 14.96 0.42
CA TYR A 241 10.99 16.22 0.88
C TYR A 241 9.54 16.03 1.36
N PRO A 242 9.17 16.49 2.58
CA PRO A 242 10.06 17.04 3.60
C PRO A 242 10.92 15.94 4.25
N ALA A 243 12.23 16.16 4.32
CA ALA A 243 13.18 15.26 4.98
C ALA A 243 13.07 15.35 6.51
N PRO A 244 13.37 14.27 7.25
CA PRO A 244 13.52 14.33 8.69
C PRO A 244 14.76 15.17 9.08
N PRO A 245 14.86 15.60 10.36
CA PRO A 245 16.05 16.29 10.85
C PRO A 245 17.34 15.48 10.54
N PRO A 246 18.46 16.11 10.10
CA PRO A 246 19.61 15.41 9.52
C PRO A 246 20.28 14.38 10.43
N GLU A 247 20.06 14.45 11.74
CA GLU A 247 20.50 13.46 12.73
C GLU A 247 19.78 12.11 12.60
N TYR A 248 18.58 12.05 12.02
CA TYR A 248 17.86 10.79 11.80
C TYR A 248 18.40 10.03 10.58
N GLU A 249 18.33 8.70 10.68
CA GLU A 249 18.82 7.74 9.69
C GLU A 249 17.73 6.73 9.32
N THR A 250 16.47 7.07 9.54
CA THR A 250 15.28 6.23 9.34
C THR A 250 14.07 7.11 8.99
N CYS A 251 13.01 6.51 8.45
CA CYS A 251 11.75 7.21 8.15
C CYS A 251 10.95 7.47 9.44
N LEU A 252 10.22 8.60 9.50
CA LEU A 252 9.49 9.01 10.72
C LEU A 252 8.04 8.54 10.80
N GLY A 253 7.41 8.23 9.67
CA GLY A 253 6.01 7.81 9.60
C GLY A 253 5.68 7.10 8.29
N ASP A 254 4.51 6.48 8.21
CA ASP A 254 4.01 5.82 6.99
C ASP A 254 2.96 6.67 6.28
N LEU A 255 2.87 6.55 4.95
CA LEU A 255 2.20 7.51 4.08
C LEU A 255 0.68 7.55 4.29
N TYR A 256 0.03 6.41 4.51
CA TYR A 256 -1.40 6.38 4.86
C TYR A 256 -1.59 6.81 6.32
N SER A 257 -0.72 6.37 7.22
CA SER A 257 -0.73 6.76 8.63
C SER A 257 -0.71 8.28 8.83
N VAL A 258 0.33 8.95 8.34
CA VAL A 258 0.46 10.41 8.50
C VAL A 258 -0.61 11.16 7.71
N ALA A 259 -1.17 10.56 6.65
CA ALA A 259 -2.29 11.15 5.92
C ALA A 259 -3.55 11.26 6.78
N TRP A 260 -3.96 10.20 7.49
CA TRP A 260 -5.15 10.24 8.34
C TRP A 260 -4.90 10.96 9.68
N MET A 261 -3.69 10.82 10.22
CA MET A 261 -3.34 11.44 11.50
C MET A 261 -3.20 12.96 11.40
N GLU A 262 -2.47 13.49 10.42
CA GLU A 262 -2.29 14.95 10.29
C GLU A 262 -3.58 15.67 9.88
N ASP A 263 -4.47 14.97 9.20
CA ASP A 263 -5.85 15.41 8.93
C ASP A 263 -6.66 15.48 10.24
N SER A 264 -6.62 14.41 11.04
CA SER A 264 -7.28 14.35 12.35
C SER A 264 -6.74 15.35 13.37
N ASP A 265 -5.46 15.75 13.25
CA ASP A 265 -4.78 16.69 14.15
C ASP A 265 -5.16 18.16 13.89
N VAL A 266 -5.77 18.48 12.73
CA VAL A 266 -6.13 19.87 12.33
C VAL A 266 -7.63 20.14 12.21
N HIS A 267 -8.47 19.14 11.95
CA HIS A 267 -9.91 19.34 11.74
C HIS A 267 -10.76 19.18 13.01
N ASN A 268 -11.94 19.81 13.01
CA ASN A 268 -13.01 19.53 13.96
C ASN A 268 -13.70 18.22 13.56
N LEU A 269 -13.37 17.14 14.27
CA LEU A 269 -13.81 15.77 13.94
C LEU A 269 -15.34 15.55 14.12
N ARG A 270 -16.07 16.57 14.58
CA ARG A 270 -17.56 16.61 14.58
C ARG A 270 -18.15 17.02 13.23
N THR A 271 -17.31 17.55 12.34
CA THR A 271 -17.69 18.07 11.02
C THR A 271 -17.18 17.23 9.86
N GLU A 272 -16.41 16.18 10.18
CA GLU A 272 -15.80 15.26 9.23
C GLU A 272 -16.27 13.82 9.49
N THR A 273 -16.69 13.16 8.42
CA THR A 273 -17.10 11.75 8.40
C THR A 273 -15.93 10.83 8.08
N LEU A 274 -16.04 9.57 8.50
CA LEU A 274 -15.12 8.49 8.11
C LEU A 274 -14.95 8.37 6.58
N ASN A 275 -16.00 8.65 5.80
CA ASN A 275 -15.92 8.68 4.34
C ASN A 275 -15.15 9.90 3.82
N GLN A 276 -15.33 11.10 4.38
CA GLN A 276 -14.57 12.29 3.98
C GLN A 276 -13.06 12.11 4.21
N GLN A 277 -12.68 11.65 5.40
CA GLN A 277 -11.29 11.29 5.69
C GLN A 277 -10.81 10.18 4.76
N TYR A 278 -11.61 9.14 4.51
CA TYR A 278 -11.23 8.09 3.55
C TYR A 278 -10.92 8.66 2.16
N GLN A 279 -11.73 9.57 1.60
CA GLN A 279 -11.44 10.16 0.28
C GLN A 279 -10.18 11.03 0.31
N LEU A 280 -9.98 11.83 1.36
CA LEU A 280 -8.80 12.69 1.54
C LEU A 280 -7.52 11.84 1.64
N VAL A 281 -7.54 10.82 2.50
CA VAL A 281 -6.44 9.89 2.73
C VAL A 281 -6.17 9.08 1.46
N LYS A 282 -7.20 8.55 0.79
CA LYS A 282 -7.07 7.87 -0.51
C LYS A 282 -6.36 8.75 -1.55
N LYS A 283 -6.77 10.01 -1.68
CA LYS A 283 -6.13 10.97 -2.60
C LYS A 283 -4.66 11.22 -2.25
N ARG A 284 -4.36 11.43 -0.96
CA ARG A 284 -2.99 11.69 -0.47
C ARG A 284 -2.07 10.47 -0.60
N THR A 285 -2.55 9.27 -0.29
CA THR A 285 -1.80 8.01 -0.36
C THR A 285 -1.62 7.50 -1.79
N ALA A 286 -2.59 7.73 -2.69
CA ALA A 286 -2.45 7.41 -4.11
C ALA A 286 -1.39 8.29 -4.81
N LYS A 287 -1.06 9.45 -4.23
CA LYS A 287 0.01 10.35 -4.67
C LYS A 287 -0.02 10.60 -6.19
N ASP A 288 -1.13 11.16 -6.65
CA ASP A 288 -1.46 11.44 -8.06
C ASP A 288 -1.34 10.21 -9.00
N ASN A 289 -1.63 9.02 -8.48
CA ASN A 289 -1.46 7.72 -9.14
C ASN A 289 -0.01 7.43 -9.58
N SER A 290 0.98 8.03 -8.90
CA SER A 290 2.38 7.71 -9.11
C SER A 290 2.71 6.28 -8.65
N TYR A 291 3.82 5.73 -9.15
CA TYR A 291 4.33 4.42 -8.72
C TYR A 291 4.83 4.39 -7.25
N MET A 292 4.75 5.51 -6.53
CA MET A 292 5.19 5.70 -5.14
C MET A 292 3.99 5.98 -4.22
N GLY A 293 2.91 5.23 -4.39
CA GLY A 293 1.67 5.36 -3.63
C GLY A 293 0.85 4.06 -3.65
N SER A 294 -0.28 4.04 -2.94
CA SER A 294 -1.15 2.87 -2.83
C SER A 294 -2.63 3.22 -2.79
N HIS A 295 -3.48 2.24 -3.13
CA HIS A 295 -4.92 2.36 -3.18
C HIS A 295 -5.51 2.06 -1.81
N VAL A 296 -5.99 3.11 -1.14
CA VAL A 296 -6.68 2.96 0.14
C VAL A 296 -8.04 2.31 -0.10
N MET A 297 -8.33 1.20 0.58
CA MET A 297 -9.54 0.39 0.38
C MET A 297 -10.49 0.49 1.59
N GLN A 298 -11.74 0.06 1.42
CA GLN A 298 -12.74 -0.06 2.48
C GLN A 298 -13.34 -1.47 2.52
N TYR A 299 -13.64 -1.99 3.71
CA TYR A 299 -14.31 -3.29 3.91
C TYR A 299 -15.31 -3.24 5.08
N GLY A 300 -16.17 -4.25 5.18
CA GLY A 300 -17.17 -4.38 6.24
C GLY A 300 -18.45 -3.60 5.99
N ASP A 301 -19.05 -3.03 7.04
CA ASP A 301 -20.23 -2.18 6.94
C ASP A 301 -19.86 -0.77 6.47
N LEU A 302 -20.08 -0.50 5.18
CA LEU A 302 -19.83 0.82 4.59
C LEU A 302 -20.84 1.88 5.06
N ASN A 303 -21.97 1.53 5.68
CA ASN A 303 -22.94 2.53 6.19
C ASN A 303 -22.35 3.34 7.35
N LEU A 304 -21.47 2.74 8.15
CA LEU A 304 -20.73 3.42 9.21
C LEU A 304 -19.81 4.53 8.68
N SER A 305 -19.42 4.50 7.40
CA SER A 305 -18.59 5.57 6.80
C SER A 305 -19.26 6.95 6.81
N ALA A 306 -20.59 7.02 6.96
CA ALA A 306 -21.34 8.26 7.12
C ALA A 306 -21.29 8.84 8.56
N GLU A 307 -20.72 8.13 9.54
CA GLU A 307 -20.55 8.64 10.90
C GLU A 307 -19.34 9.59 11.01
N ASN A 308 -19.48 10.59 11.89
CA ASN A 308 -18.41 11.55 12.18
C ASN A 308 -17.25 10.89 12.94
N LEU A 309 -16.01 11.22 12.58
CA LEU A 309 -14.79 10.76 13.26
C LEU A 309 -14.85 10.93 14.79
N PHE A 310 -15.51 12.02 15.25
CA PHE A 310 -15.74 12.32 16.66
C PHE A 310 -16.29 11.15 17.48
N VAL A 311 -17.17 10.31 16.91
CA VAL A 311 -17.78 9.24 17.71
C VAL A 311 -16.78 8.13 18.05
N TYR A 312 -15.65 8.04 17.34
CA TYR A 312 -14.55 7.10 17.61
C TYR A 312 -13.34 7.79 18.27
N MET A 313 -12.89 8.92 17.70
CA MET A 313 -11.63 9.56 18.05
C MET A 313 -11.76 10.73 19.04
N GLY A 314 -12.98 11.21 19.31
CA GLY A 314 -13.18 12.49 20.01
C GLY A 314 -12.83 13.69 19.12
N THR A 315 -12.56 14.86 19.68
CA THR A 315 -12.04 16.01 18.93
C THR A 315 -11.25 16.93 19.87
N ASP A 316 -10.12 17.49 19.41
CA ASP A 316 -9.41 18.50 20.20
C ASP A 316 -10.26 19.78 20.27
N PRO A 317 -10.60 20.31 21.48
CA PRO A 317 -11.31 21.57 21.62
C PRO A 317 -10.56 22.78 21.03
N ALA A 318 -9.24 22.70 20.83
CA ALA A 318 -8.48 23.72 20.11
C ALA A 318 -8.91 23.83 18.63
N ASN A 319 -9.37 22.73 18.04
CA ASN A 319 -9.78 22.65 16.64
C ASN A 319 -11.25 23.03 16.42
N ASP A 320 -12.00 23.47 17.45
CA ASP A 320 -13.46 23.71 17.35
C ASP A 320 -13.85 24.65 16.19
N ASN A 321 -12.99 25.60 15.81
CA ASN A 321 -13.21 26.55 14.71
C ASN A 321 -12.72 26.07 13.33
N TYR A 322 -12.01 24.94 13.26
CA TYR A 322 -11.40 24.40 12.04
C TYR A 322 -12.33 23.34 11.43
N THR A 323 -13.47 23.79 10.90
CA THR A 323 -14.41 22.91 10.21
C THR A 323 -13.76 22.28 8.97
N TYR A 324 -14.10 21.02 8.68
CA TYR A 324 -13.65 20.35 7.45
C TYR A 324 -14.01 21.14 6.19
N VAL A 325 -13.06 21.20 5.24
CA VAL A 325 -13.24 21.77 3.90
C VAL A 325 -12.48 20.88 2.91
N ASP A 326 -13.13 20.45 1.82
CA ASP A 326 -12.58 19.50 0.82
C ASP A 326 -11.24 19.91 0.17
N ASP A 327 -10.80 21.17 0.35
CA ASP A 327 -9.65 21.79 -0.33
C ASP A 327 -8.45 22.07 0.61
N ASN A 328 -8.47 21.56 1.85
CA ASN A 328 -7.31 21.58 2.74
C ASN A 328 -6.26 20.53 2.31
N SER A 329 -5.54 20.81 1.21
CA SER A 329 -4.45 19.96 0.75
C SER A 329 -3.25 20.03 1.72
N LEU A 330 -3.23 19.14 2.71
CA LEU A 330 -1.99 18.79 3.42
C LEU A 330 -0.95 18.39 2.38
N HIS A 331 0.17 19.13 2.32
CA HIS A 331 1.12 19.00 1.22
C HIS A 331 1.68 17.56 1.15
N PRO A 332 1.47 16.83 0.04
CA PRO A 332 1.99 15.48 -0.10
C PRO A 332 3.52 15.51 -0.14
N SER A 333 4.16 14.49 0.42
CA SER A 333 5.61 14.33 0.29
C SER A 333 5.98 14.07 -1.18
N SER A 334 7.10 14.64 -1.62
CA SER A 334 7.58 14.49 -3.00
C SER A 334 7.91 13.03 -3.35
N GLU A 335 8.27 12.22 -2.35
CA GLU A 335 8.77 10.86 -2.50
C GLU A 335 8.24 9.97 -1.37
N ALA A 336 8.14 8.67 -1.63
CA ALA A 336 7.81 7.67 -0.63
C ALA A 336 8.69 6.43 -0.86
N ILE A 337 9.03 5.71 0.20
CA ILE A 337 9.87 4.50 0.14
C ILE A 337 8.97 3.29 0.35
N ASN A 338 9.11 2.26 -0.48
CA ASN A 338 8.39 1.01 -0.28
C ASN A 338 8.69 0.47 1.13
N GLN A 339 7.67 0.13 1.93
CA GLN A 339 7.88 -0.34 3.31
C GLN A 339 8.93 -1.46 3.39
N ARG A 340 8.94 -2.36 2.40
CA ARG A 340 9.88 -3.49 2.33
C ARG A 340 11.34 -3.05 2.15
N ASP A 341 11.64 -1.82 1.77
CA ASP A 341 13.01 -1.31 1.56
C ASP A 341 13.43 -0.24 2.56
N ALA A 342 12.54 0.21 3.45
CA ALA A 342 12.85 1.19 4.50
C ALA A 342 13.99 0.73 5.44
N ASP A 343 14.07 -0.56 5.78
CA ASP A 343 15.17 -1.10 6.60
C ASP A 343 16.53 -1.03 5.86
N LEU A 344 16.55 -1.30 4.55
CA LEU A 344 17.76 -1.17 3.75
C LEU A 344 18.19 0.29 3.63
N LEU A 345 17.25 1.22 3.51
CA LEU A 345 17.54 2.66 3.55
C LEU A 345 18.18 3.04 4.89
N HIS A 346 17.68 2.51 6.01
CA HIS A 346 18.28 2.74 7.32
C HIS A 346 19.73 2.24 7.39
N PHE A 347 19.99 0.98 7.05
CA PHE A 347 21.35 0.43 7.08
C PHE A 347 22.28 1.15 6.09
N TRP A 348 21.79 1.53 4.91
CA TRP A 348 22.53 2.31 3.93
C TRP A 348 22.93 3.70 4.46
N HIS A 349 22.00 4.43 5.09
CA HIS A 349 22.29 5.73 5.67
C HIS A 349 23.25 5.63 6.86
N LYS A 350 23.10 4.61 7.70
CA LYS A 350 24.00 4.30 8.82
C LYS A 350 25.42 4.00 8.34
N PHE A 351 25.57 3.18 7.29
CA PHE A 351 26.85 2.89 6.66
C PHE A 351 27.48 4.14 6.01
N ARG A 352 26.69 4.91 5.23
CA ARG A 352 27.18 6.06 4.48
C ARG A 352 27.59 7.24 5.38
N LYS A 353 26.88 7.45 6.49
CA LYS A 353 27.19 8.52 7.47
C LYS A 353 28.29 8.13 8.47
N ALA A 354 28.56 6.84 8.67
CA ALA A 354 29.60 6.41 9.61
C ALA A 354 31.01 6.81 9.12
N PRO A 355 31.91 7.27 10.01
CA PRO A 355 33.29 7.61 9.65
C PRO A 355 34.06 6.41 9.07
N GLU A 356 34.96 6.68 8.13
CA GLU A 356 35.83 5.63 7.58
C GLU A 356 36.69 4.97 8.65
N GLY A 357 36.85 3.65 8.54
CA GLY A 357 37.60 2.83 9.49
C GLY A 357 36.98 2.72 10.90
N SER A 358 35.76 3.21 11.13
CA SER A 358 35.08 3.08 12.43
C SER A 358 34.35 1.74 12.61
N ASP A 359 34.25 1.28 13.86
CA ASP A 359 33.47 0.09 14.22
C ASP A 359 32.00 0.22 13.77
N ARG A 360 31.41 1.42 13.90
CA ARG A 360 30.06 1.73 13.43
C ARG A 360 29.90 1.49 11.93
N LYS A 361 30.91 1.83 11.12
CA LYS A 361 30.85 1.61 9.67
C LYS A 361 30.96 0.14 9.32
N SER A 362 31.87 -0.58 9.98
CA SER A 362 32.06 -2.02 9.82
C SER A 362 30.79 -2.81 10.18
N GLU A 363 30.17 -2.47 11.32
CA GLU A 363 28.92 -3.09 11.76
C GLU A 363 27.73 -2.74 10.85
N ALA A 364 27.61 -1.48 10.40
CA ALA A 364 26.57 -1.09 9.45
C ALA A 364 26.73 -1.78 8.07
N GLN A 365 27.97 -1.95 7.60
CA GLN A 365 28.26 -2.71 6.38
C GLN A 365 27.85 -4.19 6.53
N LYS A 366 28.16 -4.79 7.68
CA LYS A 366 27.76 -6.16 8.01
C LYS A 366 26.23 -6.30 8.06
N GLN A 367 25.54 -5.41 8.78
CA GLN A 367 24.06 -5.40 8.87
C GLN A 367 23.39 -5.31 7.49
N LEU A 368 23.88 -4.40 6.64
CA LEU A 368 23.40 -4.27 5.25
C LEU A 368 23.67 -5.54 4.43
N ALA A 369 24.88 -6.10 4.50
CA ALA A 369 25.24 -7.31 3.76
C ALA A 369 24.45 -8.55 4.22
N GLU A 370 24.24 -8.72 5.52
CA GLU A 370 23.43 -9.82 6.08
C GLU A 370 21.96 -9.70 5.69
N ALA A 371 21.39 -8.50 5.73
CA ALA A 371 20.02 -8.24 5.27
C ALA A 371 19.87 -8.53 3.76
N MET A 372 20.80 -8.06 2.92
CA MET A 372 20.79 -8.35 1.48
C MET A 372 20.95 -9.85 1.17
N ALA A 373 21.86 -10.54 1.87
CA ALA A 373 22.06 -11.98 1.71
C ALA A 373 20.84 -12.80 2.10
N HIS A 374 20.15 -12.43 3.20
CA HIS A 374 18.89 -13.06 3.59
C HIS A 374 17.78 -12.82 2.55
N ARG A 375 17.65 -11.59 2.02
CA ARG A 375 16.68 -11.26 0.96
C ARG A 375 16.89 -12.10 -0.30
N ALA A 376 18.14 -12.21 -0.76
CA ALA A 376 18.51 -13.02 -1.90
C ALA A 376 18.18 -14.51 -1.67
N HIS A 377 18.58 -15.05 -0.51
CA HIS A 377 18.26 -16.43 -0.11
C HIS A 377 16.75 -16.73 -0.16
N ILE A 378 15.92 -15.89 0.47
CA ILE A 378 14.47 -16.08 0.50
C ILE A 378 13.87 -16.00 -0.91
N ASP A 379 14.27 -15.01 -1.71
CA ASP A 379 13.77 -14.84 -3.07
C ASP A 379 14.15 -16.00 -4.00
N ASP A 380 15.40 -16.46 -3.94
CA ASP A 380 15.88 -17.54 -4.80
C ASP A 380 15.34 -18.91 -4.35
N SER A 381 15.15 -19.11 -3.04
CA SER A 381 14.45 -20.28 -2.48
C SER A 381 13.02 -20.37 -3.00
N PHE A 382 12.22 -19.31 -2.92
CA PHE A 382 10.84 -19.33 -3.40
C PHE A 382 10.74 -19.45 -4.93
N LYS A 383 11.62 -18.79 -5.69
CA LYS A 383 11.72 -18.99 -7.15
C LYS A 383 12.01 -20.45 -7.51
N LEU A 384 12.90 -21.12 -6.76
CA LEU A 384 13.26 -22.51 -7.01
C LEU A 384 12.14 -23.47 -6.58
N ILE A 385 11.53 -23.29 -5.41
CA ILE A 385 10.36 -24.06 -4.96
C ILE A 385 9.22 -23.97 -5.97
N GLY A 386 8.90 -22.76 -6.47
CA GLY A 386 7.89 -22.57 -7.51
C GLY A 386 8.20 -23.35 -8.79
N LYS A 387 9.47 -23.38 -9.23
CA LYS A 387 9.90 -24.16 -10.39
C LYS A 387 9.89 -25.67 -10.15
N LEU A 388 10.22 -26.13 -8.94
CA LEU A 388 10.19 -27.55 -8.57
C LEU A 388 8.76 -28.09 -8.50
N LEU A 389 7.82 -27.32 -7.94
CA LEU A 389 6.42 -27.74 -7.77
C LEU A 389 5.57 -27.60 -9.04
N PHE A 390 5.84 -26.60 -9.88
CA PHE A 390 4.97 -26.28 -11.03
C PHE A 390 5.68 -26.33 -12.40
N GLY A 391 6.98 -26.58 -12.44
CA GLY A 391 7.79 -26.49 -13.65
C GLY A 391 8.28 -25.07 -13.96
N ILE A 392 9.23 -24.97 -14.90
CA ILE A 392 9.99 -23.75 -15.21
C ILE A 392 9.07 -22.60 -15.67
N ASP A 393 8.05 -22.89 -16.48
CA ASP A 393 7.19 -21.87 -17.08
C ASP A 393 6.07 -21.40 -16.14
N LYS A 394 5.44 -22.33 -15.40
CA LYS A 394 4.30 -22.05 -14.53
C LYS A 394 4.72 -21.58 -13.14
N GLY A 395 5.88 -22.01 -12.63
CA GLY A 395 6.39 -21.59 -11.32
C GLY A 395 6.42 -20.07 -11.09
N PRO A 396 7.04 -19.28 -11.99
CA PRO A 396 7.03 -17.81 -11.91
C PRO A 396 5.62 -17.20 -11.97
N GLN A 397 4.71 -17.78 -12.75
CA GLN A 397 3.32 -17.32 -12.83
C GLN A 397 2.59 -17.53 -11.50
N MET A 398 2.81 -18.68 -10.83
CA MET A 398 2.20 -19.00 -9.53
C MET A 398 2.67 -18.07 -8.39
N MET A 399 3.82 -17.40 -8.53
CA MET A 399 4.27 -16.38 -7.56
C MET A 399 3.42 -15.11 -7.61
N ILE A 400 3.02 -14.67 -8.81
CA ILE A 400 2.31 -13.41 -9.03
C ILE A 400 0.80 -13.58 -9.22
N SER A 401 0.33 -14.79 -9.52
CA SER A 401 -1.07 -15.09 -9.78
C SER A 401 -1.95 -14.68 -8.60
N ALA A 402 -2.86 -13.75 -8.88
CA ALA A 402 -3.87 -13.24 -7.97
C ALA A 402 -5.20 -13.98 -8.18
N ARG A 403 -5.95 -14.18 -7.10
CA ARG A 403 -7.38 -14.51 -7.18
C ARG A 403 -8.18 -13.28 -7.62
N PRO A 404 -9.39 -13.46 -8.22
CA PRO A 404 -10.28 -12.35 -8.52
C PRO A 404 -10.64 -11.56 -7.26
N ALA A 405 -10.93 -10.27 -7.40
CA ALA A 405 -11.36 -9.41 -6.30
C ALA A 405 -12.56 -10.00 -5.54
N GLY A 406 -12.63 -9.71 -4.24
CA GLY A 406 -13.65 -10.22 -3.32
C GLY A 406 -13.50 -11.70 -2.92
N HIS A 407 -12.48 -12.41 -3.38
CA HIS A 407 -12.19 -13.80 -2.96
C HIS A 407 -11.09 -13.84 -1.89
N PRO A 408 -11.18 -14.74 -0.89
CA PRO A 408 -10.11 -14.90 0.09
C PRO A 408 -8.84 -15.43 -0.60
N LEU A 409 -7.67 -15.02 -0.10
CA LEU A 409 -6.36 -15.40 -0.64
C LEU A 409 -6.16 -16.93 -0.77
N VAL A 410 -6.64 -17.67 0.22
CA VAL A 410 -6.53 -19.13 0.31
C VAL A 410 -7.84 -19.70 0.85
N ASP A 411 -8.22 -20.90 0.40
CA ASP A 411 -9.40 -21.59 0.94
C ASP A 411 -9.06 -22.30 2.26
N ASP A 412 -7.90 -22.96 2.33
CA ASP A 412 -7.39 -23.63 3.52
C ASP A 412 -6.26 -22.84 4.21
N TRP A 413 -6.64 -22.09 5.24
CA TRP A 413 -5.72 -21.34 6.10
C TRP A 413 -4.84 -22.23 7.00
N ASN A 414 -5.26 -23.47 7.29
CA ASN A 414 -4.42 -24.42 8.00
C ASN A 414 -3.33 -24.96 7.09
N CYS A 415 -3.63 -25.19 5.81
CA CYS A 415 -2.62 -25.45 4.79
C CYS A 415 -1.62 -24.29 4.73
N LEU A 416 -2.07 -23.02 4.60
CA LEU A 416 -1.16 -21.86 4.53
C LEU A 416 -0.19 -21.83 5.73
N LYS A 417 -0.73 -21.93 6.96
CA LYS A 417 0.06 -21.98 8.21
C LYS A 417 1.02 -23.18 8.25
N SER A 418 0.61 -24.34 7.74
CA SER A 418 1.44 -25.54 7.66
C SER A 418 2.58 -25.40 6.64
N MET A 419 2.30 -24.83 5.46
CA MET A 419 3.30 -24.63 4.41
C MET A 419 4.34 -23.59 4.80
N VAL A 420 3.94 -22.50 5.48
CA VAL A 420 4.88 -21.53 6.07
C VAL A 420 5.84 -22.21 7.04
N ARG A 421 5.32 -22.94 8.05
CA ARG A 421 6.15 -23.67 9.01
C ARG A 421 7.05 -24.71 8.34
N THR A 422 6.58 -25.33 7.26
CA THR A 422 7.34 -26.32 6.49
C THR A 422 8.49 -25.67 5.71
N PHE A 423 8.26 -24.52 5.09
CA PHE A 423 9.33 -23.69 4.51
C PHE A 423 10.35 -23.30 5.59
N GLU A 424 9.89 -22.69 6.69
CA GLU A 424 10.78 -22.15 7.73
C GLU A 424 11.66 -23.23 8.37
N THR A 425 11.13 -24.44 8.55
CA THR A 425 11.89 -25.60 9.06
C THR A 425 13.06 -26.00 8.15
N GLN A 426 12.94 -25.80 6.82
CA GLN A 426 13.96 -26.20 5.84
C GLN A 426 14.85 -25.05 5.38
N CYS A 427 14.34 -23.82 5.37
CA CYS A 427 14.94 -22.66 4.74
C CYS A 427 15.28 -21.51 5.71
N GLY A 428 14.98 -21.65 7.00
CA GLY A 428 15.10 -20.57 7.97
C GLY A 428 13.88 -19.64 7.97
N SER A 429 13.84 -18.73 8.94
CA SER A 429 12.75 -17.76 9.15
C SER A 429 12.43 -16.96 7.89
N LEU A 430 11.15 -16.65 7.66
CA LEU A 430 10.77 -15.73 6.57
C LEU A 430 11.26 -14.29 6.80
N SER A 431 11.40 -13.90 8.07
CA SER A 431 11.43 -12.50 8.52
C SER A 431 10.28 -11.63 7.96
N GLN A 432 10.28 -10.33 8.26
CA GLN A 432 9.28 -9.39 7.70
C GLN A 432 9.37 -9.30 6.17
N TYR A 433 10.54 -9.54 5.58
CA TYR A 433 10.74 -9.49 4.12
C TYR A 433 10.05 -10.65 3.39
N GLY A 434 10.19 -11.88 3.89
CA GLY A 434 9.66 -13.08 3.26
C GLY A 434 8.14 -13.16 3.24
N MET A 435 7.44 -12.36 4.05
CA MET A 435 5.98 -12.27 4.05
C MET A 435 5.41 -11.93 2.66
N LYS A 436 6.17 -11.26 1.77
CA LYS A 436 5.73 -11.00 0.39
C LYS A 436 5.42 -12.28 -0.41
N HIS A 437 6.05 -13.40 -0.06
CA HIS A 437 5.89 -14.68 -0.78
C HIS A 437 4.64 -15.46 -0.37
N MET A 438 3.82 -14.97 0.57
CA MET A 438 2.62 -15.68 1.01
C MET A 438 1.58 -15.91 -0.10
N ARG A 439 1.62 -15.12 -1.20
CA ARG A 439 0.83 -15.41 -2.40
C ARG A 439 1.23 -16.73 -3.08
N LEU A 440 2.53 -17.02 -3.21
CA LEU A 440 2.99 -18.32 -3.72
C LEU A 440 2.56 -19.44 -2.77
N VAL A 441 2.72 -19.26 -1.45
CA VAL A 441 2.36 -20.28 -0.45
C VAL A 441 0.85 -20.56 -0.45
N ALA A 442 0.01 -19.52 -0.58
CA ALA A 442 -1.43 -19.66 -0.78
C ALA A 442 -1.75 -20.40 -2.09
N ASN A 443 -1.07 -20.05 -3.18
CA ASN A 443 -1.27 -20.71 -4.48
C ASN A 443 -0.80 -22.17 -4.50
N ILE A 444 0.17 -22.55 -3.66
CA ILE A 444 0.58 -23.94 -3.39
C ILE A 444 -0.58 -24.71 -2.73
N CYS A 445 -1.21 -24.14 -1.70
CA CYS A 445 -2.39 -24.73 -1.07
C CYS A 445 -3.60 -24.81 -2.01
N ASN A 446 -3.90 -23.73 -2.74
CA ASN A 446 -4.99 -23.65 -3.70
C ASN A 446 -4.83 -24.64 -4.88
N ALA A 447 -3.60 -25.06 -5.18
CA ALA A 447 -3.29 -26.06 -6.20
C ALA A 447 -3.32 -27.52 -5.66
N GLY A 448 -3.64 -27.73 -4.38
CA GLY A 448 -3.71 -29.06 -3.77
C GLY A 448 -2.35 -29.74 -3.53
N ILE A 449 -1.26 -28.96 -3.49
CA ILE A 449 0.07 -29.49 -3.17
C ILE A 449 0.11 -29.93 -1.71
N THR A 450 0.67 -31.10 -1.43
CA THR A 450 0.78 -31.66 -0.08
C THR A 450 1.96 -31.07 0.70
N LYS A 451 1.91 -31.17 2.04
CA LYS A 451 2.97 -30.71 2.93
C LYS A 451 4.30 -31.40 2.62
N GLU A 452 4.23 -32.67 2.25
CA GLU A 452 5.38 -33.53 1.95
C GLU A 452 6.08 -33.06 0.67
N GLN A 453 5.32 -32.69 -0.37
CA GLN A 453 5.87 -32.10 -1.59
C GLN A 453 6.51 -30.73 -1.33
N MET A 454 5.89 -29.89 -0.49
CA MET A 454 6.49 -28.62 -0.08
C MET A 454 7.78 -28.83 0.72
N ALA A 455 7.83 -29.82 1.61
CA ALA A 455 9.03 -30.18 2.38
C ALA A 455 10.16 -30.67 1.46
N GLU A 456 9.86 -31.53 0.49
CA GLU A 456 10.83 -32.00 -0.50
C GLU A 456 11.38 -30.86 -1.37
N ALA A 457 10.49 -30.02 -1.92
CA ALA A 457 10.91 -28.88 -2.74
C ALA A 457 11.73 -27.86 -1.94
N SER A 458 11.36 -27.60 -0.67
CA SER A 458 12.11 -26.70 0.21
C SER A 458 13.48 -27.27 0.59
N ALA A 459 13.56 -28.58 0.91
CA ALA A 459 14.84 -29.23 1.21
C ALA A 459 15.79 -29.26 0.00
N GLN A 460 15.27 -29.41 -1.23
CA GLN A 460 16.06 -29.28 -2.46
C GLN A 460 16.50 -27.84 -2.73
N ALA A 461 15.64 -26.85 -2.45
CA ALA A 461 15.97 -25.44 -2.65
C ALA A 461 16.96 -24.88 -1.61
N CYS A 462 16.88 -25.37 -0.37
CA CYS A 462 17.57 -24.81 0.80
C CYS A 462 18.64 -25.75 1.37
N ALA A 463 19.42 -26.40 0.50
CA ALA A 463 20.47 -27.35 0.90
C ALA A 463 21.51 -26.77 1.89
N ASN A 464 21.72 -25.45 1.84
CA ASN A 464 22.29 -24.64 2.92
C ASN A 464 21.56 -23.29 2.91
N PHE A 465 21.24 -22.73 4.07
CA PHE A 465 20.73 -21.35 4.20
C PHE A 465 21.63 -20.50 5.11
N PRO A 466 21.61 -19.16 5.02
CA PRO A 466 22.49 -18.31 5.81
C PRO A 466 22.28 -18.47 7.32
N SER A 467 23.36 -18.70 8.07
CA SER A 467 23.31 -18.74 9.55
C SER A 467 23.28 -17.33 10.19
N ASN A 468 22.66 -16.36 9.53
CA ASN A 468 22.57 -14.97 9.97
C ASN A 468 21.32 -14.73 10.84
N PRO A 469 21.25 -13.64 11.64
CA PRO A 469 20.14 -13.40 12.57
C PRO A 469 18.77 -13.37 11.89
N TRP A 470 18.70 -12.86 10.66
CA TRP A 470 17.46 -12.76 9.87
C TRP A 470 16.84 -14.11 9.52
N SER A 471 17.66 -15.14 9.34
CA SER A 471 17.21 -16.50 8.98
C SER A 471 16.97 -17.38 10.21
N SER A 472 17.24 -16.88 11.42
CA SER A 472 17.13 -17.64 12.67
C SER A 472 15.67 -17.90 13.05
N LEU A 473 15.37 -19.17 13.38
CA LEU A 473 14.06 -19.59 13.89
C LEU A 473 13.88 -19.26 15.37
N SER A 474 14.98 -19.20 16.13
CA SER A 474 15.02 -18.60 17.46
C SER A 474 15.34 -17.11 17.34
N ARG A 475 14.40 -16.24 17.72
CA ARG A 475 14.71 -14.82 17.97
C ARG A 475 15.59 -14.71 19.22
N GLU A 476 16.89 -14.97 19.07
CA GLU A 476 17.87 -14.36 19.95
C GLU A 476 17.85 -12.87 19.66
N THR A 477 17.29 -12.09 20.58
CA THR A 477 17.46 -10.63 20.59
C THR A 477 18.94 -10.33 20.43
N PRO A 478 19.36 -9.46 19.48
CA PRO A 478 20.77 -9.11 19.32
C PRO A 478 21.33 -8.67 20.66
N LEU A 479 22.30 -9.44 21.18
CA LEU A 479 22.94 -9.10 22.43
C LEU A 479 23.57 -7.73 22.27
N VAL A 480 23.04 -6.72 22.96
CA VAL A 480 23.81 -5.51 23.22
C VAL A 480 25.02 -5.98 24.02
N ILE A 481 26.20 -6.02 23.38
CA ILE A 481 27.46 -6.37 24.02
C ILE A 481 27.91 -5.20 24.90
N GLY A 482 27.10 -4.88 25.91
CA GLY A 482 27.51 -4.17 27.10
C GLY A 482 28.15 -5.19 28.04
N ALA A 483 29.45 -5.04 28.28
CA ALA A 483 30.22 -5.99 29.08
C ALA A 483 29.61 -6.17 30.49
N GLN A 484 29.06 -7.36 30.76
CA GLN A 484 28.66 -7.76 32.11
C GLN A 484 29.69 -8.74 32.70
N GLY A 485 30.30 -8.33 33.81
CA GLY A 485 30.92 -9.28 34.74
C GLY A 485 29.87 -9.80 35.71
N GLY A 486 29.41 -11.04 35.51
CA GLY A 486 28.46 -11.72 36.39
C GLY A 486 28.23 -13.18 35.96
N GLU A 487 28.50 -14.13 36.84
CA GLU A 487 28.46 -15.57 36.54
C GLU A 487 27.02 -16.13 36.42
N PRO A 488 26.79 -17.20 35.62
CA PRO A 488 25.46 -17.75 35.38
C PRO A 488 25.01 -18.74 36.47
N SER A 489 23.73 -18.67 36.86
CA SER A 489 23.12 -19.64 37.77
C SER A 489 22.00 -20.46 37.11
N ARG A 490 22.32 -21.72 36.81
CA ARG A 490 21.47 -22.93 36.83
C ARG A 490 20.07 -22.87 36.19
N THR A 491 20.06 -23.34 34.94
CA THR A 491 19.15 -24.34 34.36
C THR A 491 17.97 -24.83 35.23
N ALA A 492 16.74 -24.66 34.71
CA ALA A 492 15.56 -25.41 35.13
C ALA A 492 14.92 -26.09 33.90
N ILE A 493 14.88 -27.42 33.90
CA ILE A 493 14.25 -28.24 32.86
C ILE A 493 12.80 -28.48 33.25
N ILE A 494 11.84 -28.21 32.36
CA ILE A 494 10.43 -28.58 32.53
C ILE A 494 10.00 -29.40 31.29
N PRO A 495 9.44 -30.62 31.47
CA PRO A 495 9.18 -31.53 30.36
C PRO A 495 7.84 -31.28 29.66
N THR A 496 7.78 -31.64 28.38
CA THR A 496 6.54 -31.74 27.59
C THR A 496 5.74 -33.01 27.95
N PRO A 497 4.39 -32.94 27.99
CA PRO A 497 3.55 -34.14 28.01
C PRO A 497 3.24 -34.64 26.59
N THR A 498 3.28 -35.95 26.41
CA THR A 498 2.99 -36.66 25.15
C THR A 498 1.50 -37.05 25.01
N HIS A 499 1.14 -37.48 23.79
CA HIS A 499 -0.19 -37.93 23.36
C HIS A 499 -0.98 -38.82 24.35
N VAL A 500 -2.30 -38.63 24.36
CA VAL A 500 -3.29 -39.70 24.55
C VAL A 500 -4.41 -39.56 23.52
N THR A 501 -4.71 -40.64 22.83
CA THR A 501 -5.83 -40.82 21.90
C THR A 501 -7.09 -41.29 22.62
N ILE A 502 -8.28 -40.82 22.20
CA ILE A 502 -9.54 -41.54 22.37
C ILE A 502 -10.32 -41.48 21.04
N VAL A 503 -10.92 -42.60 20.67
CA VAL A 503 -11.68 -42.89 19.45
C VAL A 503 -13.07 -43.40 19.86
N GLU A 504 -14.05 -43.33 18.94
CA GLU A 504 -15.40 -43.94 19.00
C GLU A 504 -16.44 -43.30 19.95
N ALA A 505 -17.75 -43.30 19.68
CA ALA A 505 -18.58 -43.81 18.56
C ALA A 505 -19.79 -42.82 18.32
N ILE A 506 -20.82 -43.00 17.46
CA ILE A 506 -21.47 -44.13 16.77
C ILE A 506 -21.96 -43.69 15.35
N ASN A 507 -22.03 -44.63 14.39
CA ASN A 507 -22.56 -44.45 13.02
C ASN A 507 -24.11 -44.48 12.90
N GLN A 508 -24.66 -43.87 11.84
CA GLN A 508 -25.78 -44.32 10.97
C GLN A 508 -26.27 -43.15 10.07
N ALA A 509 -26.67 -43.30 8.80
CA ALA A 509 -26.81 -44.48 7.92
C ALA A 509 -26.58 -44.10 6.42
N ASP A 510 -26.60 -45.12 5.55
CA ASP A 510 -26.30 -45.08 4.10
C ASP A 510 -27.62 -45.29 3.27
N PRO A 511 -27.65 -45.49 1.92
CA PRO A 511 -28.00 -44.44 0.96
C PRO A 511 -29.29 -44.67 0.10
N GLU A 512 -29.60 -43.64 -0.72
CA GLU A 512 -30.38 -43.51 -1.99
C GLU A 512 -31.23 -44.66 -2.60
N PRO A 513 -32.30 -44.37 -3.40
CA PRO A 513 -32.06 -44.18 -4.85
C PRO A 513 -33.01 -43.24 -5.66
N THR A 514 -32.59 -43.02 -6.90
CA THR A 514 -33.11 -42.20 -8.03
C THR A 514 -34.52 -42.50 -8.59
N LYS A 515 -35.09 -41.53 -9.36
CA LYS A 515 -35.94 -41.77 -10.57
C LYS A 515 -36.20 -40.52 -11.47
N GLU A 516 -36.77 -40.75 -12.66
CA GLU A 516 -36.66 -39.93 -13.90
C GLU A 516 -37.86 -39.01 -14.27
N VAL A 517 -37.54 -37.81 -14.79
CA VAL A 517 -37.94 -37.19 -16.11
C VAL A 517 -39.41 -37.23 -16.65
N THR A 518 -40.06 -36.04 -16.62
CA THR A 518 -41.03 -35.38 -17.57
C THR A 518 -42.45 -35.98 -17.88
N PRO A 519 -43.36 -35.30 -18.65
CA PRO A 519 -44.06 -34.03 -18.32
C PRO A 519 -45.60 -34.04 -18.62
N ALA A 520 -46.35 -32.98 -18.22
CA ALA A 520 -47.45 -32.28 -18.98
C ALA A 520 -48.58 -31.62 -18.13
N GLU A 521 -48.96 -30.40 -18.53
CA GLU A 521 -50.32 -29.79 -18.69
C GLU A 521 -51.45 -29.92 -17.63
N THR A 522 -51.92 -28.77 -17.09
CA THR A 522 -53.29 -28.19 -17.30
C THR A 522 -53.40 -26.83 -16.57
N GLU A 523 -53.58 -25.72 -17.30
CA GLU A 523 -54.82 -24.94 -17.54
C GLU A 523 -55.24 -23.93 -16.44
N LEU A 524 -55.29 -22.64 -16.84
CA LEU A 524 -55.94 -21.56 -16.09
C LEU A 524 -57.40 -21.39 -16.52
N GLY A 525 -58.27 -21.04 -15.56
CA GLY A 525 -59.65 -20.63 -15.84
C GLY A 525 -59.75 -19.21 -16.41
N VAL A 526 -60.60 -19.04 -17.43
CA VAL A 526 -60.92 -17.75 -18.07
C VAL A 526 -62.17 -17.13 -17.45
N GLN A 527 -62.15 -15.82 -17.20
CA GLN A 527 -63.35 -14.98 -17.13
C GLN A 527 -63.32 -13.90 -18.23
N THR A 528 -64.52 -13.52 -18.68
CA THR A 528 -64.77 -12.80 -19.93
C THR A 528 -64.63 -11.28 -19.79
N GLY A 529 -63.85 -10.66 -20.68
CA GLY A 529 -63.83 -9.22 -20.95
C GLY A 529 -64.18 -8.92 -22.41
N THR A 530 -64.77 -7.76 -22.68
CA THR A 530 -65.40 -7.40 -23.96
C THR A 530 -64.42 -7.11 -25.10
N ALA A 531 -64.76 -7.54 -26.32
CA ALA A 531 -63.85 -7.63 -27.47
C ALA A 531 -63.41 -6.30 -28.12
N GLU A 532 -63.98 -5.15 -27.76
CA GLU A 532 -63.62 -3.84 -28.36
C GLU A 532 -62.37 -3.20 -27.74
N SER A 533 -61.98 -3.50 -26.50
CA SER A 533 -60.77 -2.91 -25.88
C SER A 533 -59.47 -3.61 -26.29
N LEU A 534 -59.56 -4.83 -26.81
CA LEU A 534 -58.40 -5.66 -27.18
C LEU A 534 -57.83 -5.34 -28.57
N GLU A 535 -58.56 -4.63 -29.44
CA GLU A 535 -58.01 -4.19 -30.74
C GLU A 535 -57.17 -2.92 -30.61
N GLU A 536 -57.60 -1.92 -29.82
CA GLU A 536 -56.83 -0.67 -29.63
C GLU A 536 -55.48 -0.93 -28.94
N GLU A 537 -55.47 -1.77 -27.89
CA GLU A 537 -54.23 -2.14 -27.18
C GLU A 537 -53.25 -2.90 -28.09
N LYS A 538 -53.78 -3.72 -29.01
CA LYS A 538 -52.98 -4.48 -29.98
C LYS A 538 -52.41 -3.59 -31.09
N VAL A 539 -53.15 -2.57 -31.54
CA VAL A 539 -52.64 -1.56 -32.48
C VAL A 539 -51.52 -0.74 -31.84
N GLY A 540 -51.68 -0.33 -30.58
CA GLY A 540 -50.63 0.35 -29.82
C GLY A 540 -49.34 -0.49 -29.66
N LEU A 541 -49.49 -1.78 -29.35
CA LEU A 541 -48.35 -2.69 -29.21
C LEU A 541 -47.63 -2.92 -30.56
N ILE A 542 -48.38 -3.06 -31.67
CA ILE A 542 -47.80 -3.21 -33.01
C ILE A 542 -47.04 -1.94 -33.43
N ALA A 543 -47.56 -0.75 -33.12
CA ALA A 543 -46.87 0.51 -33.39
C ALA A 543 -45.55 0.62 -32.61
N SER A 544 -45.55 0.29 -31.31
CA SER A 544 -44.33 0.31 -30.49
C SER A 544 -43.28 -0.72 -30.93
N ILE A 545 -43.71 -1.90 -31.39
CA ILE A 545 -42.80 -2.92 -31.96
C ILE A 545 -42.23 -2.47 -33.31
N ALA A 546 -43.01 -1.77 -34.14
CA ALA A 546 -42.52 -1.21 -35.40
C ALA A 546 -41.47 -0.12 -35.16
N GLU A 547 -41.74 0.82 -34.25
CA GLU A 547 -40.81 1.89 -33.87
C GLU A 547 -39.49 1.35 -33.32
N LYS A 548 -39.54 0.36 -32.40
CA LYS A 548 -38.34 -0.31 -31.89
C LYS A 548 -37.57 -1.09 -32.96
N ASN A 549 -38.25 -1.70 -33.93
CA ASN A 549 -37.59 -2.37 -35.05
C ASN A 549 -36.88 -1.39 -35.99
N ASP A 550 -37.40 -0.19 -36.20
CA ASP A 550 -36.73 0.82 -37.01
C ASP A 550 -35.55 1.46 -36.27
N GLN A 551 -35.66 1.68 -34.95
CA GLN A 551 -34.51 2.03 -34.10
C GLN A 551 -33.41 0.97 -34.16
N LEU A 552 -33.76 -0.32 -34.11
CA LEU A 552 -32.79 -1.43 -34.17
C LEU A 552 -32.04 -1.46 -35.52
N LYS A 553 -32.70 -1.16 -36.64
CA LYS A 553 -32.06 -1.07 -37.97
C LYS A 553 -31.11 0.14 -38.08
N VAL A 554 -31.44 1.25 -37.45
CA VAL A 554 -30.55 2.43 -37.38
C VAL A 554 -29.28 2.04 -36.62
N ALA A 555 -29.42 1.47 -35.42
CA ALA A 555 -28.29 0.98 -34.63
C ALA A 555 -27.45 -0.08 -35.35
N GLU A 556 -28.09 -1.03 -36.06
CA GLU A 556 -27.38 -2.03 -36.88
C GLU A 556 -26.57 -1.39 -38.02
N THR A 557 -27.12 -0.36 -38.67
CA THR A 557 -26.42 0.42 -39.72
C THR A 557 -25.23 1.19 -39.14
N GLU A 558 -25.38 1.74 -37.93
CA GLU A 558 -24.35 2.51 -37.23
C GLU A 558 -23.21 1.60 -36.73
N ILE A 559 -23.53 0.42 -36.19
CA ILE A 559 -22.57 -0.64 -35.83
C ILE A 559 -21.79 -1.13 -37.06
N ILE A 560 -22.45 -1.28 -38.21
CA ILE A 560 -21.77 -1.62 -39.48
C ILE A 560 -20.82 -0.49 -39.91
N GLY A 561 -21.23 0.77 -39.73
CA GLY A 561 -20.39 1.96 -39.94
C GLY A 561 -19.12 1.93 -39.09
N LEU A 562 -19.26 1.81 -37.77
CA LEU A 562 -18.15 1.71 -36.81
C LEU A 562 -17.22 0.52 -37.12
N THR A 563 -17.79 -0.62 -37.53
CA THR A 563 -17.01 -1.80 -37.95
C THR A 563 -16.17 -1.53 -39.21
N SER A 564 -16.64 -0.66 -40.11
CA SER A 564 -15.92 -0.27 -41.32
C SER A 564 -14.78 0.71 -41.02
N GLU A 565 -14.99 1.69 -40.14
CA GLU A 565 -13.94 2.63 -39.70
C GLU A 565 -12.87 1.93 -38.86
N ASN A 566 -13.25 1.00 -37.99
CA ASN A 566 -12.28 0.24 -37.19
C ASN A 566 -11.38 -0.65 -38.09
N LYS A 567 -11.92 -1.22 -39.18
CA LYS A 567 -11.10 -1.88 -40.23
C LYS A 567 -10.16 -0.91 -40.95
N ARG A 568 -10.62 0.32 -41.23
CA ARG A 568 -9.80 1.36 -41.85
C ARG A 568 -8.66 1.80 -40.94
N MET A 569 -8.94 2.16 -39.69
CA MET A 569 -7.93 2.52 -38.69
C MET A 569 -6.90 1.40 -38.50
N LYS A 570 -7.34 0.13 -38.46
CA LYS A 570 -6.42 -1.01 -38.35
C LYS A 570 -5.51 -1.17 -39.56
N SER A 571 -5.95 -0.77 -40.75
CA SER A 571 -5.11 -0.71 -41.96
C SER A 571 -4.12 0.46 -41.92
N GLU A 572 -4.57 1.64 -41.52
CA GLU A 572 -3.73 2.84 -41.40
C GLU A 572 -2.66 2.67 -40.30
N LEU A 573 -3.01 2.05 -39.18
CA LEU A 573 -2.07 1.69 -38.10
C LEU A 573 -1.03 0.67 -38.57
N LYS A 574 -1.41 -0.32 -39.40
CA LYS A 574 -0.46 -1.28 -39.96
C LYS A 574 0.56 -0.59 -40.90
N ASP A 575 0.09 0.29 -41.78
CA ASP A 575 0.97 1.06 -42.66
C ASP A 575 1.93 1.97 -41.87
N LEU A 576 1.47 2.54 -40.75
CA LEU A 576 2.31 3.32 -39.84
C LEU A 576 3.42 2.46 -39.19
N VAL A 577 3.07 1.25 -38.72
CA VAL A 577 4.03 0.29 -38.12
C VAL A 577 5.06 -0.17 -39.15
N ASP A 578 4.62 -0.51 -40.37
CA ASP A 578 5.52 -0.94 -41.45
C ASP A 578 6.51 0.20 -41.82
N ARG A 579 6.06 1.46 -41.87
CA ARG A 579 6.92 2.64 -42.11
C ARG A 579 7.92 2.89 -40.97
N LEU A 580 7.51 2.72 -39.72
CA LEU A 580 8.39 2.90 -38.55
C LEU A 580 9.50 1.85 -38.53
N ALA A 581 9.20 0.59 -38.87
CA ALA A 581 10.21 -0.46 -38.99
C ALA A 581 11.27 -0.14 -40.07
N ILE A 582 10.85 0.43 -41.20
CA ILE A 582 11.77 0.88 -42.28
C ILE A 582 12.63 2.06 -41.80
N ALA A 583 12.06 3.00 -41.05
CA ALA A 583 12.78 4.14 -40.49
C ALA A 583 13.85 3.68 -39.47
N GLU A 584 13.52 2.73 -38.60
CA GLU A 584 14.45 2.15 -37.62
C GLU A 584 15.62 1.43 -38.30
N GLN A 585 15.37 0.61 -39.32
CA GLN A 585 16.42 -0.05 -40.10
C GLN A 585 17.31 0.97 -40.83
N THR A 586 16.71 2.03 -41.38
CA THR A 586 17.46 3.11 -42.05
C THR A 586 18.34 3.88 -41.07
N ALA A 587 17.87 4.11 -39.84
CA ALA A 587 18.66 4.75 -38.77
C ALA A 587 19.86 3.89 -38.37
N LYS A 588 19.63 2.59 -38.07
CA LYS A 588 20.71 1.65 -37.71
C LYS A 588 21.78 1.53 -38.80
N ALA A 589 21.39 1.45 -40.07
CA ALA A 589 22.33 1.44 -41.19
C ALA A 589 23.16 2.73 -41.29
N LYS A 590 22.58 3.89 -40.94
CA LYS A 590 23.26 5.17 -40.92
C LYS A 590 24.26 5.28 -39.77
N ASP A 591 23.90 4.81 -38.58
CA ASP A 591 24.79 4.78 -37.43
C ASP A 591 25.96 3.80 -37.63
N GLU A 592 25.74 2.63 -38.22
CA GLU A 592 26.83 1.73 -38.61
C GLU A 592 27.80 2.37 -39.62
N GLN A 593 27.28 3.08 -40.63
CA GLN A 593 28.12 3.80 -41.59
C GLN A 593 28.92 4.91 -40.89
N LEU A 594 28.26 5.72 -40.06
CA LEU A 594 28.88 6.81 -39.32
C LEU A 594 29.93 6.32 -38.31
N LEU A 595 29.70 5.15 -37.71
CA LEU A 595 30.67 4.48 -36.82
C LEU A 595 31.91 4.06 -37.61
N ARG A 596 31.76 3.40 -38.77
CA ARG A 596 32.89 2.99 -39.62
C ARG A 596 33.72 4.19 -40.09
N GLU A 597 33.08 5.25 -40.58
CA GLU A 597 33.74 6.49 -40.98
C GLU A 597 34.50 7.15 -39.81
N ARG A 598 33.98 7.06 -38.58
CA ARG A 598 34.65 7.56 -37.37
C ARG A 598 35.82 6.68 -36.93
N THR A 599 35.72 5.35 -37.02
CA THR A 599 36.81 4.43 -36.67
C THR A 599 38.02 4.61 -37.59
N GLU A 600 37.81 4.76 -38.90
CA GLU A 600 38.89 5.07 -39.84
C GLU A 600 39.53 6.45 -39.57
N HIS A 601 38.71 7.45 -39.21
CA HIS A 601 39.23 8.79 -38.95
C HIS A 601 39.98 8.90 -37.59
N LEU A 602 39.62 8.10 -36.59
CA LEU A 602 40.29 8.04 -35.28
C LEU A 602 41.62 7.27 -35.30
N ALA A 603 41.79 6.33 -36.23
CA ALA A 603 43.01 5.54 -36.39
C ALA A 603 44.23 6.35 -36.86
N THR A 604 44.02 7.55 -37.42
CA THR A 604 45.08 8.35 -38.07
C THR A 604 45.62 9.53 -37.26
N ARG A 605 45.11 9.79 -36.04
CA ARG A 605 45.56 10.94 -35.20
C ARG A 605 45.97 10.54 -33.78
N ARG A 606 47.11 11.09 -33.34
CA ARG A 606 47.84 10.71 -32.12
C ARG A 606 47.72 11.66 -30.92
N ASP A 607 47.07 12.82 -31.06
CA ASP A 607 46.95 13.77 -29.95
C ASP A 607 45.67 13.53 -29.12
N ARG A 608 45.84 13.39 -27.80
CA ARG A 608 44.76 13.15 -26.83
C ARG A 608 43.82 14.36 -26.70
N SER A 609 44.36 15.57 -26.86
CA SER A 609 43.60 16.83 -26.71
C SER A 609 42.61 17.08 -27.86
N GLU A 610 42.95 16.71 -29.09
CA GLU A 610 42.00 16.77 -30.22
C GLU A 610 40.86 15.76 -30.04
N LYS A 611 41.14 14.55 -29.54
CA LYS A 611 40.12 13.51 -29.32
C LYS A 611 39.06 13.96 -28.30
N GLU A 612 39.50 14.58 -27.20
CA GLU A 612 38.62 15.11 -26.16
C GLU A 612 37.77 16.30 -26.66
N ALA A 613 38.37 17.20 -27.46
CA ALA A 613 37.63 18.30 -28.10
C ALA A 613 36.58 17.81 -29.12
N ILE A 614 36.84 16.69 -29.82
CA ILE A 614 35.87 16.06 -30.73
C ILE A 614 34.73 15.40 -29.95
N LEU A 615 35.03 14.69 -28.85
CA LEU A 615 34.02 14.10 -27.95
C LEU A 615 33.07 15.17 -27.37
N ILE A 616 33.62 16.31 -26.92
CA ILE A 616 32.80 17.42 -26.39
C ILE A 616 31.90 18.03 -27.47
N ARG A 617 32.34 18.12 -28.73
CA ARG A 617 31.48 18.57 -29.85
C ARG A 617 30.41 17.53 -30.20
N ALA A 618 30.76 16.24 -30.19
CA ALA A 618 29.81 15.15 -30.47
C ALA A 618 28.68 15.14 -29.44
N ARG A 619 29.00 15.24 -28.14
CA ARG A 619 28.03 15.36 -27.05
C ARG A 619 27.08 16.54 -27.24
N LYS A 620 27.61 17.73 -27.57
CA LYS A 620 26.79 18.94 -27.83
C LYS A 620 25.92 18.83 -29.09
N SER A 621 26.29 18.03 -30.08
CA SER A 621 25.42 17.73 -31.22
C SER A 621 24.26 16.84 -30.78
N HIS A 622 24.56 15.76 -30.04
CA HIS A 622 23.56 14.80 -29.57
C HIS A 622 22.55 15.44 -28.60
N GLU A 623 23.00 16.28 -27.67
CA GLU A 623 22.12 17.08 -26.78
C GLU A 623 21.18 18.01 -27.57
N LYS A 624 21.62 18.52 -28.73
CA LYS A 624 20.81 19.37 -29.61
C LYS A 624 19.80 18.58 -30.44
N ASP A 625 20.18 17.40 -30.92
CA ASP A 625 19.28 16.50 -31.66
C ASP A 625 18.20 15.91 -30.73
N LEU A 626 18.54 15.63 -29.46
CA LEU A 626 17.59 15.22 -28.42
C LEU A 626 16.56 16.32 -28.13
N ALA A 627 17.01 17.56 -27.91
CA ALA A 627 16.11 18.70 -27.67
C ALA A 627 15.15 18.95 -28.85
N ARG A 628 15.58 18.69 -30.09
CA ARG A 628 14.71 18.76 -31.27
C ARG A 628 13.64 17.67 -31.28
N LEU A 629 13.97 16.46 -30.86
CA LEU A 629 13.01 15.35 -30.74
C LEU A 629 11.97 15.61 -29.63
N GLU A 630 12.37 16.26 -28.53
CA GLU A 630 11.45 16.71 -27.48
C GLU A 630 10.50 17.81 -27.99
N GLU A 631 10.99 18.77 -28.78
CA GLU A 631 10.17 19.81 -29.43
C GLU A 631 9.19 19.22 -30.46
N GLU A 632 9.63 18.25 -31.28
CA GLU A 632 8.78 17.51 -32.22
C GLU A 632 7.68 16.71 -31.48
N ASN A 633 8.00 16.07 -30.34
CA ASN A 633 7.04 15.37 -29.49
C ASN A 633 6.02 16.34 -28.85
N LEU A 634 6.47 17.51 -28.37
CA LEU A 634 5.60 18.55 -27.80
C LEU A 634 4.63 19.11 -28.85
N ASN A 635 5.09 19.32 -30.09
CA ASN A 635 4.25 19.77 -31.20
C ASN A 635 3.25 18.68 -31.64
N PHE A 636 3.64 17.41 -31.63
CA PHE A 636 2.72 16.30 -31.90
C PHE A 636 1.60 16.20 -30.84
N ARG A 637 1.93 16.41 -29.55
CA ARG A 637 0.94 16.48 -28.46
C ARG A 637 -0.03 17.65 -28.63
N LYS A 638 0.44 18.81 -29.11
CA LYS A 638 -0.43 19.97 -29.41
C LYS A 638 -1.39 19.71 -30.56
N LEU A 639 -0.90 19.16 -31.69
CA LEU A 639 -1.75 18.79 -32.83
C LEU A 639 -2.88 17.85 -32.42
N LYS A 640 -2.58 16.82 -31.62
CA LYS A 640 -3.57 15.89 -31.05
C LYS A 640 -4.60 16.58 -30.14
N TYR A 641 -4.18 17.58 -29.36
CA TYR A 641 -5.07 18.33 -28.47
C TYR A 641 -5.99 19.28 -29.24
N GLU A 642 -5.48 19.92 -30.30
CA GLU A 642 -6.26 20.80 -31.18
C GLU A 642 -7.28 20.03 -32.01
N GLU A 643 -6.92 18.87 -32.58
CA GLU A 643 -7.86 17.95 -33.25
C GLU A 643 -8.97 17.44 -32.30
N GLY A 644 -8.61 17.04 -31.08
CA GLY A 644 -9.59 16.59 -30.07
C GLY A 644 -10.59 17.68 -29.66
N VAL A 645 -10.13 18.93 -29.51
CA VAL A 645 -10.97 20.09 -29.19
C VAL A 645 -11.91 20.47 -30.35
N GLU A 646 -11.51 20.21 -31.60
CA GLU A 646 -12.34 20.49 -32.78
C GLU A 646 -13.41 19.41 -33.01
N VAL A 647 -13.11 18.13 -32.68
CA VAL A 647 -14.11 17.05 -32.63
C VAL A 647 -15.14 17.31 -31.52
N GLY A 648 -14.70 17.66 -30.30
CA GLY A 648 -15.61 17.95 -29.18
C GLY A 648 -16.57 19.12 -29.44
N LYS A 649 -16.17 20.12 -30.24
CA LYS A 649 -17.04 21.25 -30.61
C LYS A 649 -18.15 20.91 -31.61
N ASN A 650 -18.00 19.83 -32.39
CA ASN A 650 -19.01 19.40 -33.34
C ASN A 650 -20.10 18.51 -32.72
N LEU A 651 -19.89 17.98 -31.52
CA LEU A 651 -20.83 17.11 -30.80
C LEU A 651 -21.74 17.86 -29.81
N GLY A 652 -21.44 19.12 -29.50
CA GLY A 652 -22.14 19.90 -28.46
C GLY A 652 -23.48 20.54 -28.88
N LYS A 653 -24.48 19.76 -29.30
CA LYS A 653 -25.92 20.15 -29.33
C LYS A 653 -26.87 18.95 -29.23
N GLY A 654 -27.11 18.49 -28.01
CA GLY A 654 -28.14 17.52 -27.63
C GLY A 654 -28.14 17.40 -26.11
N ASP A 655 -29.32 17.29 -25.49
CA ASP A 655 -29.44 17.39 -24.02
C ASP A 655 -28.84 16.19 -23.28
N GLU A 656 -28.40 16.45 -22.04
CA GLU A 656 -27.76 15.47 -21.15
C GLU A 656 -28.71 14.33 -20.77
N GLN A 657 -28.24 13.08 -20.89
CA GLN A 657 -28.13 12.06 -19.83
C GLN A 657 -28.20 10.62 -20.40
N GLU A 658 -27.30 9.74 -19.94
CA GLU A 658 -27.10 8.33 -20.38
C GLU A 658 -26.39 8.09 -21.74
N ASP A 659 -25.05 8.21 -21.82
CA ASP A 659 -24.16 7.16 -22.42
C ASP A 659 -22.63 7.44 -22.32
N ASP A 660 -22.07 7.59 -21.10
CA ASP A 660 -20.62 7.87 -20.93
C ASP A 660 -19.70 6.63 -21.03
N ASN A 661 -20.23 5.40 -20.98
CA ASN A 661 -19.41 4.19 -20.85
C ASN A 661 -18.76 3.72 -22.18
N ALA A 662 -19.30 4.11 -23.35
CA ALA A 662 -18.77 3.65 -24.64
C ALA A 662 -17.56 4.48 -25.15
N ALA A 663 -17.46 5.75 -24.77
CA ALA A 663 -16.34 6.61 -25.16
C ALA A 663 -15.07 6.32 -24.36
N VAL A 664 -15.22 6.04 -23.06
CA VAL A 664 -14.11 5.76 -22.12
C VAL A 664 -13.35 4.48 -22.50
N ASP A 665 -14.05 3.45 -23.00
CA ASP A 665 -13.42 2.19 -23.44
C ASP A 665 -12.53 2.35 -24.69
N LEU A 666 -12.77 3.36 -25.54
CA LEU A 666 -11.95 3.62 -26.72
C LEU A 666 -10.66 4.39 -26.38
N GLU A 667 -10.74 5.36 -25.46
CA GLU A 667 -9.56 6.05 -24.93
C GLU A 667 -8.67 5.12 -24.10
N MET A 668 -9.26 4.30 -23.24
CA MET A 668 -8.52 3.38 -22.35
C MET A 668 -7.69 2.35 -23.13
N ASN A 669 -8.26 1.74 -24.18
CA ASN A 669 -7.54 0.81 -25.04
C ASN A 669 -6.40 1.48 -25.84
N THR A 670 -6.55 2.75 -26.20
CA THR A 670 -5.51 3.51 -26.91
C THR A 670 -4.34 3.88 -25.98
N CYS A 671 -4.62 4.24 -24.72
CA CYS A 671 -3.60 4.49 -23.69
C CYS A 671 -2.82 3.23 -23.30
N ILE A 672 -3.46 2.06 -23.21
CA ILE A 672 -2.79 0.78 -22.91
C ILE A 672 -1.76 0.43 -24.00
N SER A 673 -2.10 0.63 -25.28
CA SER A 673 -1.15 0.42 -26.38
C SER A 673 0.03 1.40 -26.37
N LEU A 674 -0.19 2.67 -26.00
CA LEU A 674 0.89 3.65 -25.85
C LEU A 674 1.83 3.30 -24.69
N ARG A 675 1.30 2.86 -23.56
CA ARG A 675 2.09 2.47 -22.38
C ARG A 675 3.00 1.28 -22.69
N TRP A 676 2.47 0.25 -23.35
CA TRP A 676 3.26 -0.90 -23.80
C TRP A 676 4.37 -0.50 -24.79
N PHE A 677 4.12 0.47 -25.67
CA PHE A 677 5.13 0.99 -26.60
C PHE A 677 6.26 1.73 -25.87
N ILE A 678 5.93 2.59 -24.89
CA ILE A 678 6.91 3.32 -24.07
C ILE A 678 7.78 2.33 -23.27
N GLU A 679 7.16 1.35 -22.60
CA GLU A 679 7.88 0.30 -21.84
C GLU A 679 8.84 -0.52 -22.72
N LYS A 680 8.55 -0.67 -24.03
CA LYS A 680 9.45 -1.34 -24.99
C LYS A 680 10.58 -0.44 -25.49
N VAL A 681 10.37 0.86 -25.61
CA VAL A 681 11.41 1.83 -25.96
C VAL A 681 12.40 1.99 -24.80
N ASP A 682 11.91 2.14 -23.57
CA ASP A 682 12.78 2.28 -22.39
C ASP A 682 13.64 1.03 -22.14
N ALA A 683 13.06 -0.18 -22.28
CA ALA A 683 13.81 -1.43 -22.19
C ALA A 683 14.89 -1.57 -23.29
N ALA A 684 14.64 -1.04 -24.48
CA ALA A 684 15.64 -1.02 -25.56
C ALA A 684 16.77 -0.02 -25.26
N LEU A 685 16.45 1.17 -24.75
CA LEU A 685 17.43 2.18 -24.33
C LEU A 685 18.30 1.69 -23.16
N GLU A 686 17.72 1.00 -22.18
CA GLU A 686 18.47 0.42 -21.06
C GLU A 686 19.41 -0.72 -21.54
N SER A 687 18.96 -1.54 -22.49
CA SER A 687 19.80 -2.59 -23.11
C SER A 687 20.96 -2.00 -23.92
N ILE A 688 20.75 -0.88 -24.62
CA ILE A 688 21.82 -0.16 -25.34
C ILE A 688 22.79 0.47 -24.35
N GLY A 689 22.31 1.07 -23.26
CA GLY A 689 23.15 1.63 -22.19
C GLY A 689 24.05 0.58 -21.54
N LYS A 690 23.53 -0.62 -21.26
CA LYS A 690 24.32 -1.75 -20.73
C LYS A 690 25.37 -2.24 -21.73
N ALA A 691 25.01 -2.41 -23.00
CA ALA A 691 25.99 -2.79 -24.03
C ALA A 691 27.10 -1.74 -24.21
N MET A 692 26.79 -0.44 -24.09
CA MET A 692 27.80 0.63 -24.11
C MET A 692 28.71 0.61 -22.88
N LEU A 693 28.18 0.31 -21.69
CA LEU A 693 28.97 0.14 -20.47
C LEU A 693 29.91 -1.08 -20.56
N GLU A 694 29.42 -2.23 -21.03
CA GLU A 694 30.27 -3.41 -21.25
C GLU A 694 31.39 -3.14 -22.27
N ILE A 695 31.14 -2.35 -23.32
CA ILE A 695 32.18 -1.96 -24.28
C ILE A 695 33.24 -1.08 -23.63
N ILE A 696 32.84 -0.12 -22.78
CA ILE A 696 33.77 0.77 -22.05
C ILE A 696 34.63 -0.04 -21.04
N GLU A 697 34.02 -0.94 -20.28
CA GLU A 697 34.73 -1.79 -19.31
C GLU A 697 35.72 -2.75 -19.99
N ASN A 698 35.37 -3.30 -21.17
CA ASN A 698 36.28 -4.14 -21.95
C ASN A 698 37.44 -3.35 -22.60
N GLU A 699 37.23 -2.09 -23.02
CA GLU A 699 38.34 -1.25 -23.53
C GLU A 699 39.33 -0.90 -22.41
N ASP A 700 38.87 -0.60 -21.19
CA ASP A 700 39.77 -0.34 -20.05
C ASP A 700 40.55 -1.61 -19.62
N GLU A 701 39.95 -2.81 -19.68
CA GLU A 701 40.68 -4.07 -19.44
C GLU A 701 41.79 -4.33 -20.48
N GLU A 702 41.55 -4.04 -21.77
CA GLU A 702 42.58 -4.20 -22.81
C GLU A 702 43.72 -3.18 -22.64
N ILE A 703 43.40 -1.95 -22.23
CA ILE A 703 44.38 -0.90 -21.95
C ILE A 703 45.25 -1.28 -20.74
N VAL A 704 44.66 -1.82 -19.67
CA VAL A 704 45.39 -2.29 -18.49
C VAL A 704 46.28 -3.50 -18.81
N LYS A 705 45.81 -4.44 -19.64
CA LYS A 705 46.62 -5.58 -20.10
C LYS A 705 47.84 -5.14 -20.92
N ARG A 706 47.66 -4.23 -21.90
CA ARG A 706 48.79 -3.71 -22.69
C ARG A 706 49.79 -2.88 -21.87
N ALA A 707 49.30 -2.12 -20.88
CA ALA A 707 50.17 -1.41 -19.94
C ALA A 707 50.99 -2.34 -19.03
N ALA A 708 50.49 -3.55 -18.72
CA ALA A 708 51.23 -4.57 -17.99
C ALA A 708 52.30 -5.25 -18.85
N GLU A 709 52.06 -5.45 -20.15
CA GLU A 709 53.02 -6.06 -21.08
C GLU A 709 54.17 -5.11 -21.44
N GLU A 710 53.91 -3.81 -21.65
CA GLU A 710 54.96 -2.81 -21.91
C GLU A 710 55.87 -2.52 -20.69
N GLY A 711 55.46 -2.93 -19.48
CA GLY A 711 56.24 -2.77 -18.25
C GLY A 711 57.34 -3.82 -18.03
N SER A 712 57.41 -4.88 -18.85
CA SER A 712 58.28 -6.04 -18.60
C SER A 712 59.72 -5.93 -19.15
N ASP A 713 59.94 -5.16 -20.22
CA ASP A 713 61.21 -5.19 -20.98
C ASP A 713 62.17 -4.01 -20.66
N GLY A 714 61.93 -3.30 -19.55
CA GLY A 714 62.53 -1.99 -19.25
C GLY A 714 63.69 -1.93 -18.24
N ALA A 715 64.43 -3.01 -17.97
CA ALA A 715 65.47 -3.02 -16.92
C ALA A 715 66.79 -3.72 -17.32
N GLY A 716 67.67 -3.04 -18.07
CA GLY A 716 68.97 -3.60 -18.48
C GLY A 716 70.02 -2.59 -18.95
N THR A 717 70.81 -2.06 -18.00
CA THR A 717 72.18 -1.50 -18.17
C THR A 717 72.47 -0.41 -19.24
N SER A 718 72.94 0.77 -18.78
CA SER A 718 74.31 1.24 -19.13
C SER A 718 74.80 2.36 -18.19
N THR A 719 76.12 2.55 -18.11
CA THR A 719 76.84 3.29 -17.07
C THR A 719 77.41 4.65 -17.51
N GLY A 720 77.16 5.70 -16.71
CA GLY A 720 78.08 6.83 -16.46
C GLY A 720 78.37 7.84 -17.59
N PRO A 721 79.16 8.89 -17.32
CA PRO A 721 79.76 9.26 -16.03
C PRO A 721 78.91 10.22 -15.18
#